data_AF-A0A8C1SG08-F1
#
_entry.id   AF-A0A8C1SG08-F1
#
_cell.length_a   1.000
_cell.length_b   1.000
_cell.length_c   1.000
_cell.angle_alpha   90.00
_cell.angle_beta   90.00
_cell.angle_gamma   90.00
#
_symmetry.space_group_name_H-M   'P 1'
#
loop_
_entity.id
_entity.type
_entity.pdbx_description
1 polymer ?
#
loop_
_entity_poly.entity_id
_entity_poly.type
_entity_poly.pdbx_seq_one_letter_code
_entity_poly.pdbx_strand_id
1 'polypeptide(L)'
;RCLKCADAPCQKSCPTNLDIKSFITSISNKNYYGAAKAILSDNPLGLTCGMVCPTSDLCVGGCNLYASEEGPINIGGLQQFATEVFSKMGIPQIRNPELPPAHEMPESFHTRIALIGCGPASISCASFLARLGYDNLTIFEKQKYIGGLSTAEIPQFRLPYEVVQFEIDLMKDLGVKVVLEKGLGQNGMTLTSLKEEGFQVVFVGIGQSLSRVYFASFVSTHLCLLFLYLKKKNYASVCDVLTDTLLKAALEPVKLNGWGTPEVNSETMQTSEPWVFAGGDIAGLANTTVESVNDGKQASWHIHKYIQSLHGNTVSTTPKLPLFHCAIDTVDISVEMCGIKFPNPFGLASAPPTTSAAMIRRAFEQGWGFALTKTFGLDKDLVTNVSPRIVRGTTSGHIFGPGQGSFLNIELISEKTAAYWCKSVAELKADFPKNIIIASIMCGYNQADWTELANMAEDSKADALELNLSCPHGMGERGMGLACGQDPELVRNICRWVRKATTIPFFAKLTPNVTNIVDIARAAYEGGADGVTATNTVSGLMALKADATPWPGIGRGARTTYGGVSGNAIRPIALRAVSAIAKALPGFPILATGGIDSAESGLQFLHAGASVLQVCSAVQNQDFTVIEDYCLGLKALLYLKSIEELHDWDGQSPPTIRHQKGKPVPRVEELIGKVSISVAGRLRLILKNETLCVPQRNVPKKPIPNVKDVIARALKHIGAYQELDNTEQVQALIDPEMCVNCGKCYMTCNDSGYQAIKFDPETHLPVIMDSCTGCTLCLSVCPIIDCIKMVTRTTPYVPKRGLPVNPVC
;
A
#
# COMPACT_ATOMS: atom_id res chain seq x y z
N ARG A 1 13.65 -0.41 -3.71
CA ARG A 1 14.71 0.57 -3.34
C ARG A 1 14.55 1.09 -1.92
N CYS A 2 13.46 1.79 -1.56
CA CYS A 2 13.24 2.25 -0.19
C CYS A 2 13.42 1.13 0.83
N LEU A 3 14.23 1.38 1.86
CA LEU A 3 14.59 0.42 2.90
C LEU A 3 13.49 0.19 3.94
N LYS A 4 12.44 1.04 3.96
CA LYS A 4 11.30 0.92 4.88
C LYS A 4 11.76 0.87 6.35
N CYS A 5 12.63 1.82 6.69
CA CYS A 5 13.34 1.89 7.95
C CYS A 5 12.38 1.91 9.15
N ALA A 6 12.74 1.20 10.22
CA ALA A 6 12.14 1.43 11.53
C ALA A 6 12.51 2.84 12.05
N ASP A 7 11.64 3.43 12.86
CA ASP A 7 11.86 4.74 13.49
C ASP A 7 12.37 5.80 12.47
N ALA A 8 11.69 5.85 11.32
CA ALA A 8 12.27 6.39 10.10
C ALA A 8 12.64 7.88 10.25
N PRO A 9 13.91 8.27 10.01
CA PRO A 9 14.32 9.67 10.15
C PRO A 9 13.61 10.58 9.14
N CYS A 10 13.24 10.06 7.96
CA CYS A 10 12.43 10.82 7.01
C CYS A 10 11.04 11.21 7.54
N GLN A 11 10.43 10.39 8.40
CA GLN A 11 9.16 10.71 9.06
C GLN A 11 9.37 11.80 10.12
N LYS A 12 10.43 11.69 10.92
CA LYS A 12 10.78 12.70 11.94
C LYS A 12 11.08 14.07 11.33
N SER A 13 11.64 14.10 10.12
CA SER A 13 11.90 15.33 9.36
C SER A 13 10.70 15.81 8.54
N CYS A 14 9.54 15.13 8.61
CA CYS A 14 8.31 15.56 7.96
C CYS A 14 7.46 16.37 8.96
N PRO A 15 7.08 17.63 8.67
CA PRO A 15 6.32 18.45 9.62
C PRO A 15 4.97 17.86 10.04
N THR A 16 4.27 17.16 9.14
CA THR A 16 3.01 16.47 9.46
C THR A 16 3.19 15.05 10.02
N ASN A 17 4.45 14.61 10.20
CA ASN A 17 4.84 13.30 10.70
C ASN A 17 4.28 12.10 9.89
N LEU A 18 4.19 12.24 8.56
CA LEU A 18 3.69 11.18 7.66
C LEU A 18 4.44 9.86 7.90
N ASP A 19 3.70 8.75 8.02
CA ASP A 19 4.30 7.41 8.03
C ASP A 19 4.82 7.00 6.62
N ILE A 20 6.02 7.49 6.30
CA ILE A 20 6.70 7.26 5.02
C ILE A 20 7.06 5.79 4.82
N LYS A 21 7.33 5.04 5.90
CA LYS A 21 7.59 3.60 5.82
C LYS A 21 6.35 2.90 5.27
N SER A 22 5.20 3.14 5.88
CA SER A 22 3.97 2.41 5.58
C SER A 22 3.38 2.78 4.21
N PHE A 23 3.33 4.06 3.84
CA PHE A 23 2.78 4.41 2.53
C PHE A 23 3.68 3.95 1.38
N ILE A 24 5.01 4.01 1.51
CA ILE A 24 5.93 3.50 0.47
C ILE A 24 5.87 1.96 0.40
N THR A 25 5.65 1.29 1.53
CA THR A 25 5.37 -0.15 1.54
C THR A 25 4.15 -0.49 0.72
N SER A 26 3.06 0.25 0.95
CA SER A 26 1.80 0.07 0.22
C SER A 26 1.97 0.31 -1.29
N ILE A 27 2.70 1.37 -1.69
CA ILE A 27 3.05 1.59 -3.10
C ILE A 27 3.82 0.41 -3.69
N SER A 28 4.83 -0.12 -2.98
CA SER A 28 5.62 -1.25 -3.47
C SER A 28 4.81 -2.54 -3.62
N ASN A 29 3.69 -2.65 -2.90
CA ASN A 29 2.76 -3.77 -2.93
C ASN A 29 1.56 -3.53 -3.87
N LYS A 30 1.62 -2.46 -4.68
CA LYS A 30 0.54 -1.97 -5.56
C LYS A 30 -0.78 -1.63 -4.85
N ASN A 31 -0.70 -1.35 -3.56
CA ASN A 31 -1.81 -0.82 -2.79
C ASN A 31 -1.74 0.71 -2.76
N TYR A 32 -2.15 1.34 -3.85
CA TYR A 32 -2.11 2.79 -3.99
C TYR A 32 -3.15 3.48 -3.11
N TYR A 33 -4.30 2.83 -2.87
CA TYR A 33 -5.30 3.29 -1.93
C TYR A 33 -4.75 3.34 -0.49
N GLY A 34 -4.17 2.25 0.01
CA GLY A 34 -3.60 2.22 1.36
C GLY A 34 -2.50 3.27 1.55
N ALA A 35 -1.68 3.48 0.51
CA ALA A 35 -0.70 4.55 0.50
C ALA A 35 -1.35 5.94 0.61
N ALA A 36 -2.34 6.24 -0.23
CA ALA A 36 -3.04 7.51 -0.21
C ALA A 36 -3.79 7.74 1.12
N LYS A 37 -4.41 6.69 1.69
CA LYS A 37 -5.06 6.74 3.01
C LYS A 37 -4.05 7.11 4.10
N ALA A 38 -2.88 6.47 4.14
CA ALA A 38 -1.83 6.79 5.12
C ALA A 38 -1.35 8.24 4.98
N ILE A 39 -1.16 8.72 3.74
CA ILE A 39 -0.78 10.12 3.46
C ILE A 39 -1.86 11.10 3.94
N LEU A 40 -3.11 10.89 3.50
CA LEU A 40 -4.24 11.79 3.77
C LEU A 40 -4.70 11.78 5.23
N SER A 41 -4.38 10.71 5.96
CA SER A 41 -4.66 10.63 7.40
C SER A 41 -3.89 11.68 8.18
N ASP A 42 -2.61 11.86 7.86
CA ASP A 42 -1.76 12.82 8.56
C ASP A 42 -1.67 14.19 7.87
N ASN A 43 -1.90 14.24 6.55
CA ASN A 43 -1.81 15.45 5.73
C ASN A 43 -3.01 15.54 4.75
N PRO A 44 -4.05 16.34 5.07
CA PRO A 44 -5.20 16.54 4.19
C PRO A 44 -4.87 17.15 2.81
N LEU A 45 -3.69 17.74 2.64
CA LEU A 45 -3.18 18.27 1.37
C LEU A 45 -2.03 17.41 0.83
N GLY A 46 -2.22 16.09 0.89
CA GLY A 46 -1.22 15.09 0.55
C GLY A 46 -0.71 15.18 -0.90
N LEU A 47 -1.58 15.45 -1.87
CA LEU A 47 -1.19 15.54 -3.28
C LEU A 47 -0.44 16.84 -3.55
N THR A 48 -0.95 17.97 -3.05
CA THR A 48 -0.26 19.27 -3.12
C THR A 48 1.15 19.16 -2.54
N CYS A 49 1.27 18.65 -1.31
CA CYS A 49 2.57 18.52 -0.64
C CYS A 49 3.52 17.58 -1.38
N GLY A 50 3.02 16.49 -1.98
CA GLY A 50 3.83 15.59 -2.81
C GLY A 50 4.50 16.30 -4.01
N MET A 51 3.84 17.33 -4.56
CA MET A 51 4.34 18.10 -5.70
C MET A 51 5.27 19.28 -5.30
N VAL A 52 4.99 19.96 -4.19
CA VAL A 52 5.64 21.26 -3.87
C VAL A 52 6.56 21.25 -2.65
N CYS A 53 6.57 20.21 -1.82
CA CYS A 53 7.43 20.18 -0.65
C CYS A 53 8.91 20.36 -1.03
N PRO A 54 9.67 21.22 -0.33
CA PRO A 54 11.12 21.33 -0.49
C PRO A 54 11.80 20.14 0.21
N THR A 55 11.64 18.94 -0.34
CA THR A 55 11.92 17.69 0.38
C THR A 55 13.38 17.55 0.83
N SER A 56 14.34 18.17 0.13
CA SER A 56 15.77 18.17 0.50
C SER A 56 16.01 18.74 1.89
N ASP A 57 15.19 19.70 2.32
CA ASP A 57 15.30 20.39 3.60
C ASP A 57 14.33 19.80 4.63
N LEU A 58 13.63 18.72 4.26
CA LEU A 58 12.63 18.01 5.05
C LEU A 58 12.90 16.50 5.03
N CYS A 59 11.91 15.68 4.64
CA CYS A 59 11.93 14.23 4.72
C CYS A 59 13.07 13.56 3.91
N VAL A 60 13.44 14.10 2.75
CA VAL A 60 14.52 13.54 1.91
C VAL A 60 15.89 13.88 2.48
N GLY A 61 16.04 15.04 3.13
CA GLY A 61 17.26 15.42 3.84
C GLY A 61 17.62 14.46 4.98
N GLY A 62 16.63 13.87 5.63
CA GLY A 62 16.82 12.84 6.68
C GLY A 62 16.86 11.39 6.18
N CYS A 63 16.83 11.12 4.87
CA CYS A 63 16.70 9.75 4.37
C CYS A 63 18.01 8.93 4.54
N ASN A 64 17.93 7.74 5.16
CA ASN A 64 19.09 6.85 5.34
C ASN A 64 19.81 6.47 4.05
N LEU A 65 19.10 6.36 2.92
CA LEU A 65 19.72 6.05 1.62
C LEU A 65 20.57 7.20 1.04
N TYR A 66 20.56 8.38 1.68
CA TYR A 66 21.56 9.40 1.40
C TYR A 66 22.99 8.87 1.61
N ALA A 67 23.18 7.87 2.48
CA ALA A 67 24.46 7.21 2.73
C ALA A 67 24.87 6.17 1.66
N SER A 68 24.14 6.06 0.55
CA SER A 68 24.45 5.16 -0.58
C SER A 68 24.65 5.96 -1.87
N GLU A 69 25.43 5.41 -2.81
CA GLU A 69 25.76 6.07 -4.07
C GLU A 69 24.52 6.36 -4.93
N GLU A 70 23.47 5.53 -4.86
CA GLU A 70 22.19 5.79 -5.54
C GLU A 70 21.37 6.93 -4.92
N GLY A 71 21.75 7.42 -3.74
CA GLY A 71 21.16 8.57 -3.07
C GLY A 71 19.77 8.33 -2.45
N PRO A 72 19.17 9.38 -1.86
CA PRO A 72 17.96 9.26 -1.06
C PRO A 72 16.72 8.93 -1.91
N ILE A 73 15.62 8.56 -1.25
CA ILE A 73 14.34 8.24 -1.91
C ILE A 73 13.66 9.51 -2.44
N ASN A 74 13.04 9.44 -3.63
CA ASN A 74 12.13 10.48 -4.10
C ASN A 74 10.78 10.35 -3.37
N ILE A 75 10.72 10.83 -2.14
CA ILE A 75 9.55 10.69 -1.26
C ILE A 75 8.36 11.48 -1.82
N GLY A 76 8.59 12.73 -2.24
CA GLY A 76 7.54 13.60 -2.80
C GLY A 76 6.88 13.00 -4.04
N GLY A 77 7.67 12.50 -5.00
CA GLY A 77 7.12 11.86 -6.21
C GLY A 77 6.32 10.58 -5.93
N LEU A 78 6.70 9.79 -4.91
CA LEU A 78 5.94 8.61 -4.48
C LEU A 78 4.61 9.00 -3.82
N GLN A 79 4.63 10.04 -2.98
CA GLN A 79 3.43 10.61 -2.36
C GLN A 79 2.47 11.18 -3.41
N GLN A 80 3.02 11.92 -4.39
CA GLN A 80 2.26 12.42 -5.53
C GLN A 80 1.59 11.27 -6.28
N PHE A 81 2.35 10.26 -6.69
CA PHE A 81 1.85 9.13 -7.47
C PHE A 81 0.67 8.42 -6.78
N ALA A 82 0.81 8.05 -5.51
CA ALA A 82 -0.25 7.35 -4.79
C ALA A 82 -1.53 8.18 -4.67
N THR A 83 -1.39 9.46 -4.31
CA THR A 83 -2.54 10.34 -4.10
C THR A 83 -3.19 10.73 -5.43
N GLU A 84 -2.44 10.84 -6.52
CA GLU A 84 -2.96 11.05 -7.87
C GLU A 84 -3.76 9.84 -8.35
N VAL A 85 -3.29 8.61 -8.09
CA VAL A 85 -4.05 7.40 -8.39
C VAL A 85 -5.35 7.37 -7.59
N PHE A 86 -5.32 7.71 -6.30
CA PHE A 86 -6.55 7.80 -5.48
C PHE A 86 -7.51 8.88 -5.99
N SER A 87 -7.01 10.05 -6.39
CA SER A 87 -7.82 11.09 -7.01
C SER A 87 -8.55 10.57 -8.25
N LYS A 88 -7.87 9.79 -9.10
CA LYS A 88 -8.46 9.14 -10.29
C LYS A 88 -9.45 8.03 -9.96
N MET A 89 -9.39 7.42 -8.77
CA MET A 89 -10.44 6.50 -8.32
C MET A 89 -11.78 7.22 -8.12
N GLY A 90 -11.78 8.54 -7.89
CA GLY A 90 -13.00 9.34 -7.77
C GLY A 90 -13.82 9.05 -6.51
N ILE A 91 -13.19 8.60 -5.43
CA ILE A 91 -13.87 8.15 -4.20
C ILE A 91 -13.91 9.30 -3.17
N PRO A 92 -15.09 9.66 -2.64
CA PRO A 92 -15.22 10.74 -1.66
C PRO A 92 -14.67 10.34 -0.28
N GLN A 93 -14.28 11.34 0.52
CA GLN A 93 -14.02 11.14 1.94
C GLN A 93 -15.36 10.89 2.66
N ILE A 94 -15.36 10.10 3.73
CA ILE A 94 -16.53 9.90 4.58
C ILE A 94 -16.23 10.29 6.02
N ARG A 95 -17.29 10.57 6.79
CA ARG A 95 -17.21 10.73 8.23
C ARG A 95 -16.66 9.45 8.87
N ASN A 96 -15.86 9.59 9.94
CA ASN A 96 -15.28 8.45 10.65
C ASN A 96 -16.38 7.42 11.00
N PRO A 97 -16.30 6.17 10.49
CA PRO A 97 -17.30 5.13 10.73
C PRO A 97 -17.50 4.75 12.21
N GLU A 98 -16.55 5.07 13.08
CA GLU A 98 -16.62 4.76 14.52
C GLU A 98 -17.37 5.82 15.32
N LEU A 99 -17.65 6.99 14.76
CA LEU A 99 -18.38 8.04 15.45
C LEU A 99 -19.89 7.75 15.48
N PRO A 100 -20.59 8.07 16.58
CA PRO A 100 -22.06 8.00 16.64
C PRO A 100 -22.72 8.77 15.49
N PRO A 101 -23.95 8.41 15.07
CA PRO A 101 -24.72 9.21 14.12
C PRO A 101 -24.74 10.70 14.50
N ALA A 102 -24.75 11.60 13.51
CA ALA A 102 -24.61 13.03 13.76
C ALA A 102 -25.64 13.60 14.76
N HIS A 103 -26.88 13.09 14.74
CA HIS A 103 -27.96 13.50 15.64
C HIS A 103 -27.82 12.96 17.08
N GLU A 104 -26.90 12.01 17.31
CA GLU A 104 -26.58 11.46 18.63
C GLU A 104 -25.28 12.07 19.20
N MET A 105 -24.64 12.97 18.47
CA MET A 105 -23.43 13.64 18.95
C MET A 105 -23.77 14.60 20.10
N PRO A 106 -22.88 14.78 21.09
CA PRO A 106 -23.06 15.77 22.12
C PRO A 106 -23.17 17.19 21.54
N GLU A 107 -23.92 18.07 22.21
CA GLU A 107 -24.14 19.47 21.80
C GLU A 107 -22.84 20.23 21.53
N SER A 108 -21.75 19.87 22.23
CA SER A 108 -20.43 20.45 22.01
C SER A 108 -19.93 20.33 20.56
N PHE A 109 -20.35 19.31 19.81
CA PHE A 109 -19.95 19.09 18.41
C PHE A 109 -20.76 19.91 17.40
N HIS A 110 -21.89 20.50 17.81
CA HIS A 110 -22.70 21.41 16.99
C HIS A 110 -22.26 22.88 17.11
N THR A 111 -21.22 23.13 17.91
CA THR A 111 -20.60 24.44 18.11
C THR A 111 -20.23 25.10 16.77
N ARG A 112 -20.66 26.34 16.58
CA ARG A 112 -20.31 27.16 15.40
C ARG A 112 -18.85 27.57 15.45
N ILE A 113 -18.09 27.16 14.44
CA ILE A 113 -16.66 27.45 14.30
C ILE A 113 -16.42 28.18 12.98
N ALA A 114 -15.74 29.32 13.05
CA ALA A 114 -15.31 30.08 11.89
C ALA A 114 -13.82 29.85 11.62
N LEU A 115 -13.46 29.71 10.34
CA LEU A 115 -12.07 29.75 9.91
C LEU A 115 -11.91 30.85 8.86
N ILE A 116 -10.86 31.65 8.94
CA ILE A 116 -10.67 32.81 8.06
C ILE A 116 -9.51 32.54 7.11
N GLY A 117 -9.78 32.67 5.81
CA GLY A 117 -8.88 32.31 4.70
C GLY A 117 -8.99 30.83 4.35
N CYS A 118 -9.23 30.51 3.08
CA CYS A 118 -9.32 29.15 2.54
C CYS A 118 -7.96 28.69 1.98
N GLY A 119 -6.89 28.89 2.74
CA GLY A 119 -5.55 28.40 2.45
C GLY A 119 -5.23 27.06 3.16
N PRO A 120 -4.00 26.52 2.97
CA PRO A 120 -3.59 25.22 3.52
C PRO A 120 -3.85 25.02 5.02
N ALA A 121 -3.60 26.06 5.84
CA ALA A 121 -3.77 25.98 7.28
C ALA A 121 -5.25 25.76 7.69
N SER A 122 -6.17 26.56 7.13
CA SER A 122 -7.60 26.43 7.43
C SER A 122 -8.21 25.18 6.82
N ILE A 123 -7.78 24.76 5.63
CA ILE A 123 -8.24 23.51 5.01
C ILE A 123 -7.87 22.32 5.91
N SER A 124 -6.64 22.30 6.42
CA SER A 124 -6.18 21.29 7.38
C SER A 124 -6.98 21.32 8.69
N CYS A 125 -7.09 22.50 9.31
CA CYS A 125 -7.80 22.68 10.58
C CYS A 125 -9.27 22.23 10.48
N ALA A 126 -9.98 22.70 9.44
CA ALA A 126 -11.37 22.31 9.20
C ALA A 126 -11.51 20.81 8.93
N SER A 127 -10.59 20.21 8.15
CA SER A 127 -10.61 18.77 7.89
C SER A 127 -10.50 17.94 9.17
N PHE A 128 -9.55 18.27 10.06
CA PHE A 128 -9.38 17.52 11.31
C PHE A 128 -10.51 17.77 12.31
N LEU A 129 -11.06 18.99 12.40
CA LEU A 129 -12.26 19.25 13.20
C LEU A 129 -13.47 18.45 12.67
N ALA A 130 -13.67 18.42 11.35
CA ALA A 130 -14.76 17.66 10.76
C ALA A 130 -14.61 16.16 11.01
N ARG A 131 -13.37 15.63 10.95
CA ARG A 131 -13.04 14.24 11.30
C ARG A 131 -13.33 13.91 12.76
N LEU A 132 -13.10 14.85 13.69
CA LEU A 132 -13.46 14.71 15.10
C LEU A 132 -14.98 14.69 15.33
N GLY A 133 -15.77 15.15 14.36
CA GLY A 133 -17.23 15.08 14.38
C GLY A 133 -17.95 16.43 14.44
N TYR A 134 -17.21 17.55 14.39
CA TYR A 134 -17.82 18.88 14.32
C TYR A 134 -18.52 19.09 12.97
N ASP A 135 -19.80 19.50 12.99
CA ASP A 135 -20.62 19.59 11.77
C ASP A 135 -20.96 21.03 11.35
N ASN A 136 -20.61 22.03 12.17
CA ASN A 136 -20.92 23.44 11.94
C ASN A 136 -19.66 24.29 11.68
N LEU A 137 -18.93 23.91 10.63
CA LEU A 137 -17.66 24.51 10.21
C LEU A 137 -17.87 25.43 9.00
N THR A 138 -17.45 26.69 9.10
CA THR A 138 -17.50 27.63 7.97
C THR A 138 -16.16 28.33 7.76
N ILE A 139 -15.59 28.18 6.56
CA ILE A 139 -14.43 28.93 6.10
C ILE A 139 -14.91 30.19 5.36
N PHE A 140 -14.44 31.35 5.75
CA PHE A 140 -14.65 32.62 5.06
C PHE A 140 -13.40 33.00 4.26
N GLU A 141 -13.53 33.11 2.94
CA GLU A 141 -12.44 33.45 2.03
C GLU A 141 -12.67 34.83 1.42
N LYS A 142 -11.65 35.69 1.50
CA LYS A 142 -11.65 37.06 0.99
C LYS A 142 -11.82 37.12 -0.54
N GLN A 143 -11.23 36.17 -1.25
CA GLN A 143 -11.16 36.15 -2.70
C GLN A 143 -12.35 35.39 -3.34
N LYS A 144 -12.43 35.46 -4.66
CA LYS A 144 -13.38 34.68 -5.50
C LYS A 144 -12.91 33.25 -5.80
N TYR A 145 -11.75 32.88 -5.28
CA TYR A 145 -11.14 31.57 -5.46
C TYR A 145 -10.73 31.00 -4.10
N ILE A 146 -10.57 29.69 -4.05
CA ILE A 146 -10.15 28.90 -2.89
C ILE A 146 -8.70 28.45 -3.05
N GLY A 147 -8.08 27.92 -1.99
CA GLY A 147 -6.75 27.29 -2.04
C GLY A 147 -5.59 28.20 -1.62
N GLY A 148 -5.83 29.48 -1.36
CA GLY A 148 -4.79 30.44 -0.97
C GLY A 148 -3.64 30.52 -1.99
N LEU A 149 -2.40 30.57 -1.51
CA LEU A 149 -1.20 30.65 -2.37
C LEU A 149 -1.04 29.47 -3.33
N SER A 150 -1.56 28.28 -2.96
CA SER A 150 -1.55 27.10 -3.83
C SER A 150 -2.27 27.33 -5.15
N THR A 151 -3.29 28.21 -5.15
CA THR A 151 -4.04 28.61 -6.35
C THR A 151 -3.57 29.94 -6.90
N ALA A 152 -3.25 30.90 -6.04
CA ALA A 152 -2.96 32.28 -6.45
C ALA A 152 -1.57 32.45 -7.06
N GLU A 153 -0.56 31.73 -6.55
CA GLU A 153 0.84 32.04 -6.83
C GLU A 153 1.69 30.85 -7.26
N ILE A 154 1.44 29.63 -6.74
CA ILE A 154 2.20 28.47 -7.17
C ILE A 154 1.88 28.19 -8.65
N PRO A 155 2.89 28.18 -9.55
CA PRO A 155 2.62 28.05 -10.98
C PRO A 155 1.99 26.70 -11.36
N GLN A 156 1.05 26.71 -12.30
CA GLN A 156 0.33 25.52 -12.82
C GLN A 156 1.28 24.38 -13.26
N PHE A 157 2.46 24.70 -13.81
CA PHE A 157 3.44 23.71 -14.24
C PHE A 157 4.18 23.01 -13.07
N ARG A 158 3.97 23.46 -11.83
CA ARG A 158 4.43 22.79 -10.59
C ARG A 158 3.28 22.20 -9.79
N LEU A 159 2.16 22.92 -9.71
CA LEU A 159 0.97 22.49 -8.98
C LEU A 159 -0.28 22.78 -9.82
N PRO A 160 -0.86 21.76 -10.46
CA PRO A 160 -2.09 21.94 -11.22
C PRO A 160 -3.28 22.29 -10.33
N TYR A 161 -4.12 23.25 -10.73
CA TYR A 161 -5.26 23.72 -9.95
C TYR A 161 -6.25 22.60 -9.56
N GLU A 162 -6.45 21.62 -10.43
CA GLU A 162 -7.32 20.46 -10.19
C GLU A 162 -6.90 19.64 -8.95
N VAL A 163 -5.61 19.67 -8.58
CA VAL A 163 -5.10 19.06 -7.34
C VAL A 163 -5.67 19.77 -6.11
N VAL A 164 -5.63 21.10 -6.12
CA VAL A 164 -6.14 21.93 -5.02
C VAL A 164 -7.65 21.76 -4.89
N GLN A 165 -8.36 21.72 -6.02
CA GLN A 165 -9.79 21.47 -6.06
C GLN A 165 -10.14 20.10 -5.46
N PHE A 166 -9.43 19.04 -5.84
CA PHE A 166 -9.61 17.69 -5.31
C PHE A 166 -9.51 17.64 -3.78
N GLU A 167 -8.48 18.25 -3.19
CA GLU A 167 -8.26 18.21 -1.73
C GLU A 167 -9.33 19.00 -0.97
N ILE A 168 -9.79 20.12 -1.53
CA ILE A 168 -10.88 20.91 -0.95
C ILE A 168 -12.22 20.16 -1.06
N ASP A 169 -12.44 19.44 -2.15
CA ASP A 169 -13.64 18.62 -2.32
C ASP A 169 -13.69 17.48 -1.31
N LEU A 170 -12.54 16.85 -0.98
CA LEU A 170 -12.47 15.87 0.11
C LEU A 170 -12.83 16.50 1.46
N MET A 171 -12.39 17.73 1.75
CA MET A 171 -12.77 18.44 2.97
C MET A 171 -14.28 18.74 3.00
N LYS A 172 -14.84 19.18 1.86
CA LYS A 172 -16.28 19.46 1.73
C LYS A 172 -17.15 18.22 1.90
N ASP A 173 -16.64 17.03 1.60
CA ASP A 173 -17.35 15.77 1.86
C ASP A 173 -17.69 15.55 3.33
N LEU A 174 -16.91 16.18 4.22
CA LEU A 174 -17.15 16.15 5.66
C LEU A 174 -18.13 17.25 6.13
N GLY A 175 -18.74 18.00 5.20
CA GLY A 175 -19.73 19.04 5.51
C GLY A 175 -19.18 20.44 5.75
N VAL A 176 -17.87 20.66 5.56
CA VAL A 176 -17.25 21.98 5.72
C VAL A 176 -17.78 22.96 4.67
N LYS A 177 -18.29 24.10 5.11
CA LYS A 177 -18.81 25.16 4.24
C LYS A 177 -17.71 26.16 3.90
N VAL A 178 -17.71 26.67 2.67
CA VAL A 178 -16.80 27.74 2.23
C VAL A 178 -17.63 28.89 1.67
N VAL A 179 -17.44 30.09 2.22
CA VAL A 179 -18.12 31.32 1.80
C VAL A 179 -17.07 32.28 1.24
N LEU A 180 -17.17 32.56 -0.06
CA LEU A 180 -16.26 33.45 -0.79
C LEU A 180 -16.63 34.92 -0.59
N GLU A 181 -15.71 35.80 -1.00
CA GLU A 181 -15.85 37.27 -0.93
C GLU A 181 -16.21 37.79 0.48
N LYS A 182 -15.72 37.08 1.51
CA LYS A 182 -15.84 37.44 2.92
C LYS A 182 -14.53 37.18 3.65
N GLY A 183 -13.94 38.21 4.24
CA GLY A 183 -12.74 38.08 5.05
C GLY A 183 -12.64 39.15 6.13
N LEU A 184 -11.77 38.92 7.11
CA LEU A 184 -11.49 39.89 8.17
C LEU A 184 -11.09 41.25 7.59
N GLY A 185 -11.65 42.33 8.17
CA GLY A 185 -11.42 43.70 7.73
C GLY A 185 -12.23 44.11 6.49
N GLN A 186 -13.09 43.24 5.95
CA GLN A 186 -14.03 43.57 4.86
C GLN A 186 -15.47 43.57 5.34
N ASN A 187 -16.26 44.53 4.84
CA ASN A 187 -17.70 44.61 5.09
C ASN A 187 -18.09 44.52 6.58
N GLY A 188 -17.23 45.05 7.46
CA GLY A 188 -17.45 45.04 8.92
C GLY A 188 -17.11 43.73 9.65
N MET A 189 -16.61 42.70 8.95
CA MET A 189 -16.23 41.43 9.59
C MET A 189 -14.98 41.60 10.47
N THR A 190 -15.14 41.38 11.77
CA THR A 190 -14.08 41.39 12.79
C THR A 190 -14.17 40.14 13.66
N LEU A 191 -13.16 39.89 14.50
CA LEU A 191 -13.27 38.83 15.50
C LEU A 191 -14.46 39.08 16.42
N THR A 192 -14.64 40.31 16.91
CA THR A 192 -15.76 40.68 17.77
C THR A 192 -17.11 40.45 17.10
N SER A 193 -17.26 40.82 15.82
CA SER A 193 -18.52 40.60 15.10
C SER A 193 -18.83 39.11 14.94
N LEU A 194 -17.83 38.26 14.68
CA LEU A 194 -18.01 36.80 14.60
C LEU A 194 -18.46 36.22 15.96
N LYS A 195 -17.91 36.73 17.05
CA LYS A 195 -18.32 36.34 18.41
C LYS A 195 -19.78 36.73 18.69
N GLU A 196 -20.17 37.95 18.30
CA GLU A 196 -21.55 38.46 18.41
C GLU A 196 -22.54 37.67 17.54
N GLU A 197 -22.09 37.21 16.36
CA GLU A 197 -22.85 36.31 15.48
C GLU A 197 -23.00 34.88 16.04
N GLY A 198 -22.36 34.57 17.17
CA GLY A 198 -22.49 33.29 17.88
C GLY A 198 -21.44 32.25 17.50
N PHE A 199 -20.35 32.62 16.83
CA PHE A 199 -19.20 31.72 16.68
C PHE A 199 -18.44 31.63 18.01
N GLN A 200 -18.25 30.41 18.52
CA GLN A 200 -17.54 30.21 19.79
C GLN A 200 -16.03 30.08 19.62
N VAL A 201 -15.56 29.76 18.41
CA VAL A 201 -14.14 29.63 18.09
C VAL A 201 -13.85 30.21 16.71
N VAL A 202 -12.72 30.89 16.59
CA VAL A 202 -12.17 31.37 15.31
C VAL A 202 -10.76 30.82 15.09
N PHE A 203 -10.51 30.27 13.90
CA PHE A 203 -9.16 29.97 13.41
C PHE A 203 -8.75 31.00 12.33
N VAL A 204 -7.63 31.67 12.51
CA VAL A 204 -7.10 32.67 11.56
C VAL A 204 -6.00 32.03 10.71
N GLY A 205 -6.29 31.81 9.43
CA GLY A 205 -5.38 31.19 8.45
C GLY A 205 -5.29 31.99 7.14
N ILE A 206 -5.32 33.32 7.23
CA ILE A 206 -5.37 34.24 6.09
C ILE A 206 -4.05 34.39 5.31
N GLY A 207 -2.97 33.78 5.80
CA GLY A 207 -1.62 33.95 5.25
C GLY A 207 -1.07 35.36 5.43
N GLN A 208 -0.07 35.74 4.61
CA GLN A 208 0.46 37.11 4.56
C GLN A 208 -0.08 37.83 3.32
N SER A 209 -1.11 38.65 3.50
CA SER A 209 -1.88 39.24 2.39
C SER A 209 -1.19 40.42 1.67
N LEU A 210 0.02 40.83 2.08
CA LEU A 210 0.74 41.97 1.50
C LEU A 210 2.21 41.63 1.22
N SER A 211 2.70 42.07 0.06
CA SER A 211 4.13 42.02 -0.29
C SER A 211 4.93 43.00 0.58
N ARG A 212 6.11 42.60 1.08
CA ARG A 212 7.06 43.55 1.69
C ARG A 212 7.45 44.62 0.66
N VAL A 213 6.92 45.83 0.83
CA VAL A 213 7.24 46.98 -0.03
C VAL A 213 8.59 47.53 0.40
N TYR A 214 9.64 47.25 -0.38
CA TYR A 214 10.87 48.02 -0.29
C TYR A 214 10.70 49.30 -1.12
N PHE A 215 11.05 50.44 -0.53
CA PHE A 215 11.03 51.77 -1.14
C PHE A 215 11.58 51.77 -2.58
N ALA A 216 10.69 51.84 -3.57
CA ALA A 216 10.93 52.49 -4.86
C ALA A 216 9.60 52.53 -5.64
N SER A 217 9.15 53.75 -5.92
CA SER A 217 8.06 54.06 -6.83
C SER A 217 8.39 53.56 -8.25
N PHE A 218 7.93 52.38 -8.66
CA PHE A 218 7.72 52.05 -10.07
C PHE A 218 6.57 51.07 -10.24
N VAL A 219 5.62 51.47 -11.09
CA VAL A 219 4.47 50.70 -11.54
C VAL A 219 4.96 49.49 -12.35
N SER A 220 4.27 48.34 -12.19
CA SER A 220 4.22 47.17 -13.10
C SER A 220 4.92 45.88 -12.60
N THR A 221 4.10 44.84 -12.36
CA THR A 221 4.27 43.36 -12.51
C THR A 221 5.60 42.61 -12.24
N HIS A 222 6.70 43.25 -11.86
CA HIS A 222 8.03 42.64 -11.78
C HIS A 222 8.55 42.41 -10.34
N LEU A 223 7.77 42.72 -9.29
CA LEU A 223 8.26 42.66 -7.91
C LEU A 223 8.56 41.22 -7.41
N CYS A 224 7.84 40.20 -7.87
CA CYS A 224 7.98 38.84 -7.34
C CYS A 224 9.32 38.18 -7.73
N LEU A 225 9.82 38.44 -8.94
CA LEU A 225 11.14 37.98 -9.40
C LEU A 225 12.30 38.69 -8.68
N LEU A 226 12.13 39.98 -8.38
CA LEU A 226 13.10 40.75 -7.60
C LEU A 226 13.18 40.25 -6.14
N PHE A 227 12.06 39.84 -5.56
CA PHE A 227 11.99 39.29 -4.20
C PHE A 227 12.75 37.96 -4.06
N LEU A 228 12.59 37.03 -5.02
CA LEU A 228 13.33 35.78 -5.07
C LEU A 228 14.85 36.00 -5.26
N TYR A 229 15.23 37.03 -6.02
CA TYR A 229 16.63 37.41 -6.23
C TYR A 229 17.27 38.03 -4.97
N LEU A 230 16.54 38.87 -4.22
CA LEU A 230 17.05 39.55 -3.04
C LEU A 230 17.16 38.64 -1.79
N LYS A 231 16.26 37.66 -1.61
CA LYS A 231 16.35 36.68 -0.51
C LYS A 231 17.62 35.82 -0.60
N LYS A 232 18.14 35.60 -1.81
CA LYS A 232 19.40 34.87 -2.07
C LYS A 232 20.66 35.62 -1.62
N LYS A 233 20.56 36.91 -1.26
CA LYS A 233 21.69 37.80 -0.92
C LYS A 233 21.75 38.26 0.54
N ASN A 234 20.93 37.70 1.45
CA ASN A 234 21.03 37.91 2.90
C ASN A 234 20.94 39.38 3.40
N TYR A 235 20.18 40.23 2.72
CA TYR A 235 19.86 41.57 3.21
C TYR A 235 18.41 41.62 3.71
N ALA A 236 18.19 41.67 5.03
CA ALA A 236 17.01 42.33 5.62
C ALA A 236 17.12 42.49 7.15
N SER A 237 17.14 43.75 7.61
CA SER A 237 16.76 44.18 8.94
C SER A 237 15.25 44.49 9.02
N VAL A 238 14.76 44.48 10.27
CA VAL A 238 13.40 44.69 10.84
C VAL A 238 12.42 45.58 10.04
N CYS A 239 11.20 45.06 9.81
CA CYS A 239 9.96 45.82 9.51
C CYS A 239 8.70 44.95 9.76
N ASP A 240 7.62 45.60 10.22
CA ASP A 240 6.28 45.07 10.52
C ASP A 240 5.68 44.23 9.37
N VAL A 241 5.13 43.04 9.65
CA VAL A 241 4.67 42.06 8.64
C VAL A 241 3.22 42.28 8.22
N LEU A 242 2.32 42.67 9.14
CA LEU A 242 0.99 43.17 8.79
C LEU A 242 1.06 44.69 8.62
N THR A 243 0.67 45.21 7.45
CA THR A 243 0.65 46.66 7.18
C THR A 243 -0.76 47.22 6.94
N ASP A 244 -1.78 46.36 6.80
CA ASP A 244 -3.18 46.75 6.66
C ASP A 244 -3.78 47.11 8.04
N THR A 245 -4.08 48.39 8.25
CA THR A 245 -4.64 48.91 9.50
C THR A 245 -6.06 48.39 9.77
N LEU A 246 -6.87 48.14 8.73
CA LEU A 246 -8.21 47.59 8.88
C LEU A 246 -8.15 46.12 9.31
N LEU A 247 -7.19 45.37 8.78
CA LEU A 247 -6.97 43.98 9.19
C LEU A 247 -6.46 43.89 10.64
N LYS A 248 -5.52 44.76 11.04
CA LYS A 248 -5.05 44.84 12.44
C LYS A 248 -6.22 45.15 13.39
N ALA A 249 -7.04 46.15 13.05
CA ALA A 249 -8.22 46.50 13.84
C ALA A 249 -9.24 45.34 13.89
N ALA A 250 -9.42 44.60 12.80
CA ALA A 250 -10.33 43.45 12.76
C ALA A 250 -9.87 42.26 13.61
N LEU A 251 -8.58 42.20 13.97
CA LEU A 251 -7.98 41.18 14.84
C LEU A 251 -7.99 41.57 16.32
N GLU A 252 -8.40 42.77 16.69
CA GLU A 252 -8.51 43.14 18.11
C GLU A 252 -9.52 42.24 18.83
N PRO A 253 -9.24 41.81 20.08
CA PRO A 253 -8.14 42.24 20.96
C PRO A 253 -6.90 41.30 20.96
N VAL A 254 -6.70 40.48 19.92
CA VAL A 254 -5.55 39.56 19.85
C VAL A 254 -4.23 40.34 19.90
N LYS A 255 -3.33 39.95 20.82
CA LYS A 255 -1.99 40.53 20.92
C LYS A 255 -1.16 40.19 19.68
N LEU A 256 -0.48 41.19 19.15
CA LEU A 256 0.50 41.03 18.09
C LEU A 256 1.91 41.04 18.69
N ASN A 257 2.81 40.24 18.14
CA ASN A 257 4.22 40.19 18.52
C ASN A 257 5.02 41.35 17.89
N GLY A 258 6.33 41.40 18.16
CA GLY A 258 7.24 42.43 17.62
C GLY A 258 7.43 42.41 16.09
N TRP A 259 6.91 41.39 15.40
CA TRP A 259 6.86 41.31 13.93
C TRP A 259 5.52 41.77 13.37
N GLY A 260 4.58 42.19 14.23
CA GLY A 260 3.24 42.60 13.82
C GLY A 260 2.35 41.45 13.37
N THR A 261 2.65 40.20 13.75
CA THR A 261 1.78 39.03 13.54
C THR A 261 1.11 38.60 14.84
N PRO A 262 -0.02 37.87 14.82
CA PRO A 262 -0.64 37.32 16.03
C PRO A 262 0.36 36.53 16.87
N GLU A 263 0.46 36.88 18.16
CA GLU A 263 1.21 36.09 19.12
C GLU A 263 0.45 34.78 19.38
N VAL A 264 1.10 33.65 19.08
CA VAL A 264 0.54 32.31 19.28
C VAL A 264 1.44 31.46 20.15
N ASN A 265 0.84 30.58 20.94
CA ASN A 265 1.57 29.52 21.62
C ASN A 265 1.95 28.43 20.59
N SER A 266 3.24 28.14 20.46
CA SER A 266 3.78 27.24 19.42
C SER A 266 3.37 25.77 19.57
N GLU A 267 2.86 25.35 20.73
CA GLU A 267 2.34 24.00 20.94
C GLU A 267 0.85 23.89 20.69
N THR A 268 0.09 24.95 20.97
CA THR A 268 -1.38 24.92 20.94
C THR A 268 -1.99 25.68 19.76
N MET A 269 -1.21 26.56 19.14
CA MET A 269 -1.64 27.52 18.12
C MET A 269 -2.68 28.54 18.63
N GLN A 270 -2.89 28.60 19.95
CA GLN A 270 -3.81 29.53 20.60
C GLN A 270 -3.18 30.92 20.70
N THR A 271 -3.99 31.96 20.48
CA THR A 271 -3.58 33.35 20.63
C THR A 271 -3.72 33.84 22.09
N SER A 272 -3.56 35.14 22.34
CA SER A 272 -3.90 35.73 23.64
C SER A 272 -5.38 35.60 24.02
N GLU A 273 -6.26 35.40 23.04
CA GLU A 273 -7.68 35.17 23.24
C GLU A 273 -7.98 33.67 23.25
N PRO A 274 -8.55 33.09 24.32
CA PRO A 274 -8.71 31.64 24.44
C PRO A 274 -9.53 30.97 23.33
N TRP A 275 -10.43 31.73 22.71
CA TRP A 275 -11.33 31.29 21.65
C TRP A 275 -10.80 31.57 20.24
N VAL A 276 -9.59 32.14 20.11
CA VAL A 276 -8.97 32.47 18.82
C VAL A 276 -7.64 31.75 18.68
N PHE A 277 -7.49 31.05 17.56
CA PHE A 277 -6.31 30.29 17.17
C PHE A 277 -5.79 30.83 15.84
N ALA A 278 -4.50 30.69 15.55
CA ALA A 278 -3.94 31.10 14.27
C ALA A 278 -2.80 30.16 13.82
N GLY A 279 -2.65 29.98 12.51
CA GLY A 279 -1.65 29.07 11.95
C GLY A 279 -1.34 29.33 10.47
N GLY A 280 -0.23 28.77 9.98
CA GLY A 280 0.32 29.06 8.67
C GLY A 280 1.11 30.36 8.63
N ASP A 281 1.28 30.95 7.44
CA ASP A 281 2.17 32.12 7.25
C ASP A 281 1.82 33.32 8.16
N ILE A 282 0.55 33.46 8.56
CA ILE A 282 0.09 34.52 9.46
C ILE A 282 0.66 34.37 10.88
N ALA A 283 0.94 33.16 11.34
CA ALA A 283 1.57 32.93 12.64
C ALA A 283 3.07 33.26 12.63
N GLY A 284 3.69 33.37 11.43
CA GLY A 284 5.11 33.69 11.27
C GLY A 284 6.07 32.54 11.60
N LEU A 285 5.56 31.33 11.77
CA LEU A 285 6.36 30.11 12.07
C LEU A 285 6.60 29.26 10.81
N ALA A 286 5.57 29.03 10.02
CA ALA A 286 5.62 28.21 8.81
C ALA A 286 6.32 28.93 7.64
N ASN A 287 7.07 28.17 6.84
CA ASN A 287 7.69 28.63 5.59
C ASN A 287 7.26 27.79 4.38
N THR A 288 6.46 26.76 4.60
CA THR A 288 6.05 25.79 3.58
C THR A 288 4.58 25.41 3.73
N THR A 289 4.00 24.88 2.65
CA THR A 289 2.62 24.35 2.66
C THR A 289 2.43 23.28 3.74
N VAL A 290 3.38 22.36 3.90
CA VAL A 290 3.27 21.24 4.85
C VAL A 290 3.36 21.69 6.31
N GLU A 291 4.15 22.73 6.62
CA GLU A 291 4.16 23.33 7.95
C GLU A 291 2.84 24.07 8.23
N SER A 292 2.31 24.81 7.25
CA SER A 292 0.99 25.45 7.39
C SER A 292 -0.13 24.43 7.62
N VAL A 293 -0.09 23.29 6.92
CA VAL A 293 -1.00 22.17 7.17
C VAL A 293 -0.83 21.65 8.59
N ASN A 294 0.40 21.51 9.07
CA ASN A 294 0.67 21.05 10.43
C ASN A 294 0.17 22.03 11.50
N ASP A 295 0.29 23.35 11.29
CA ASP A 295 -0.27 24.35 12.21
C ASP A 295 -1.79 24.18 12.33
N GLY A 296 -2.49 23.99 11.21
CA GLY A 296 -3.93 23.70 11.21
C GLY A 296 -4.28 22.39 11.92
N LYS A 297 -3.49 21.33 11.70
CA LYS A 297 -3.62 20.03 12.37
C LYS A 297 -3.46 20.19 13.88
N GLN A 298 -2.40 20.88 14.32
CA GLN A 298 -2.11 21.11 15.73
C GLN A 298 -3.22 21.94 16.39
N ALA A 299 -3.63 23.04 15.74
CA ALA A 299 -4.71 23.89 16.22
C ALA A 299 -6.01 23.11 16.41
N SER A 300 -6.36 22.20 15.49
CA SER A 300 -7.62 21.45 15.56
C SER A 300 -7.79 20.65 16.86
N TRP A 301 -6.71 20.05 17.38
CA TRP A 301 -6.76 19.31 18.63
C TRP A 301 -7.01 20.22 19.84
N HIS A 302 -6.38 21.39 19.86
CA HIS A 302 -6.52 22.33 20.98
C HIS A 302 -7.81 23.15 20.89
N ILE A 303 -8.32 23.41 19.69
CA ILE A 303 -9.69 23.89 19.46
C ILE A 303 -10.68 22.88 20.00
N HIS A 304 -10.51 21.59 19.68
CA HIS A 304 -11.36 20.53 20.22
C HIS A 304 -11.34 20.52 21.75
N LYS A 305 -10.14 20.51 22.36
CA LYS A 305 -9.99 20.58 23.82
C LYS A 305 -10.68 21.81 24.42
N TYR A 306 -10.51 22.98 23.79
CA TYR A 306 -11.12 24.23 24.24
C TYR A 306 -12.65 24.13 24.20
N ILE A 307 -13.23 23.72 23.08
CA ILE A 307 -14.69 23.57 22.95
C ILE A 307 -15.21 22.56 23.96
N GLN A 308 -14.59 21.39 24.07
CA GLN A 308 -15.04 20.39 25.06
C GLN A 308 -15.01 20.97 26.49
N SER A 309 -14.01 21.77 26.84
CA SER A 309 -13.94 22.43 28.14
C SER A 309 -15.08 23.44 28.40
N LEU A 310 -15.56 24.15 27.37
CA LEU A 310 -16.72 25.05 27.48
C LEU A 310 -18.01 24.31 27.84
N HIS A 311 -18.10 23.04 27.47
CA HIS A 311 -19.24 22.15 27.73
C HIS A 311 -19.01 21.25 28.96
N GLY A 312 -17.97 21.51 29.76
CA GLY A 312 -17.65 20.73 30.96
C GLY A 312 -17.10 19.32 30.69
N ASN A 313 -16.74 19.01 29.45
CA ASN A 313 -16.20 17.71 29.06
C ASN A 313 -14.67 17.67 29.20
N THR A 314 -14.15 16.49 29.53
CA THR A 314 -12.71 16.23 29.53
C THR A 314 -12.31 15.45 28.28
N VAL A 315 -11.14 15.77 27.73
CA VAL A 315 -10.54 15.04 26.60
C VAL A 315 -9.23 14.39 27.03
N SER A 316 -8.81 13.37 26.28
CA SER A 316 -7.52 12.69 26.48
C SER A 316 -6.35 13.69 26.58
N THR A 317 -5.38 13.43 27.46
CA THR A 317 -4.16 14.24 27.53
C THR A 317 -3.25 13.99 26.32
N THR A 318 -3.27 12.77 25.79
CA THR A 318 -2.60 12.42 24.53
C THR A 318 -3.50 12.77 23.34
N PRO A 319 -3.01 13.52 22.35
CA PRO A 319 -3.76 13.82 21.13
C PRO A 319 -4.21 12.56 20.38
N LYS A 320 -5.48 12.55 19.97
CA LYS A 320 -6.10 11.46 19.21
C LYS A 320 -6.89 12.03 18.04
N LEU A 321 -6.19 12.56 17.04
CA LEU A 321 -6.82 13.03 15.80
C LEU A 321 -7.25 11.83 14.95
N PRO A 322 -8.48 11.79 14.41
CA PRO A 322 -8.93 10.68 13.59
C PRO A 322 -8.24 10.64 12.22
N LEU A 323 -8.13 9.43 11.68
CA LEU A 323 -7.54 9.15 10.37
C LEU A 323 -8.47 9.59 9.22
N PHE A 324 -7.96 9.50 7.99
CA PHE A 324 -8.77 9.67 6.78
C PHE A 324 -9.59 8.41 6.52
N HIS A 325 -10.87 8.56 6.15
CA HIS A 325 -11.74 7.43 5.81
C HIS A 325 -12.47 7.63 4.48
N CYS A 326 -12.73 6.54 3.77
CA CYS A 326 -13.64 6.49 2.62
C CYS A 326 -14.45 5.19 2.61
N ALA A 327 -15.36 5.03 1.65
CA ALA A 327 -16.22 3.85 1.55
C ALA A 327 -15.47 2.51 1.34
N ILE A 328 -14.18 2.54 0.95
CA ILE A 328 -13.35 1.33 0.90
C ILE A 328 -13.14 0.75 2.31
N ASP A 329 -13.02 1.58 3.34
CA ASP A 329 -12.72 1.15 4.71
C ASP A 329 -13.79 0.23 5.29
N THR A 330 -15.03 0.36 4.83
CA THR A 330 -16.19 -0.39 5.34
C THR A 330 -16.40 -1.73 4.63
N VAL A 331 -15.59 -2.04 3.61
CA VAL A 331 -15.66 -3.32 2.88
C VAL A 331 -15.35 -4.49 3.82
N ASP A 332 -16.25 -5.46 3.86
CA ASP A 332 -16.08 -6.69 4.62
C ASP A 332 -15.14 -7.66 3.89
N ILE A 333 -14.02 -7.97 4.54
CA ILE A 333 -13.04 -8.94 4.06
C ILE A 333 -13.00 -10.19 4.92
N SER A 334 -13.97 -10.40 5.82
CA SER A 334 -14.08 -11.64 6.58
C SER A 334 -14.41 -12.82 5.66
N VAL A 335 -14.02 -14.02 6.11
CA VAL A 335 -14.27 -15.26 5.39
C VAL A 335 -14.52 -16.39 6.38
N GLU A 336 -15.39 -17.33 6.02
CA GLU A 336 -15.64 -18.54 6.81
C GLU A 336 -15.06 -19.75 6.07
N MET A 337 -14.37 -20.61 6.80
CA MET A 337 -13.79 -21.85 6.28
C MET A 337 -13.86 -22.91 7.36
N CYS A 338 -14.42 -24.10 7.04
CA CYS A 338 -14.59 -25.22 7.98
C CYS A 338 -15.36 -24.84 9.26
N GLY A 339 -16.36 -23.95 9.16
CA GLY A 339 -17.12 -23.44 10.32
C GLY A 339 -16.35 -22.44 11.19
N ILE A 340 -15.13 -22.06 10.81
CA ILE A 340 -14.31 -21.07 11.51
C ILE A 340 -14.44 -19.73 10.79
N LYS A 341 -14.81 -18.68 11.53
CA LYS A 341 -14.92 -17.31 11.00
C LYS A 341 -13.62 -16.53 11.19
N PHE A 342 -12.97 -16.20 10.09
CA PHE A 342 -11.76 -15.39 10.05
C PHE A 342 -12.14 -13.91 9.87
N PRO A 343 -11.63 -12.98 10.69
CA PRO A 343 -11.94 -11.55 10.56
C PRO A 343 -11.35 -10.94 9.28
N ASN A 344 -10.27 -11.53 8.76
CA ASN A 344 -9.68 -11.27 7.45
C ASN A 344 -8.92 -12.54 7.00
N PRO A 345 -8.61 -12.72 5.69
CA PRO A 345 -8.07 -13.98 5.20
C PRO A 345 -6.55 -14.10 5.41
N PHE A 346 -5.89 -13.17 6.08
CA PHE A 346 -4.43 -13.14 6.21
C PHE A 346 -3.98 -13.66 7.57
N GLY A 347 -2.98 -14.55 7.57
CA GLY A 347 -2.43 -15.11 8.79
C GLY A 347 -0.94 -15.40 8.73
N LEU A 348 -0.33 -15.54 9.90
CA LEU A 348 1.08 -15.93 9.99
C LEU A 348 1.24 -17.43 9.80
N ALA A 349 2.10 -17.85 8.87
CA ALA A 349 2.46 -19.24 8.68
C ALA A 349 3.30 -19.79 9.86
N SER A 350 3.28 -21.11 10.08
CA SER A 350 4.16 -21.82 11.03
C SER A 350 5.62 -21.69 10.59
N ALA A 351 6.34 -20.70 11.14
CA ALA A 351 7.62 -20.23 10.57
C ALA A 351 8.37 -19.27 11.54
N PRO A 352 9.52 -18.66 11.16
CA PRO A 352 10.24 -17.72 12.03
C PRO A 352 9.39 -16.57 12.60
N PRO A 353 8.43 -15.96 11.87
CA PRO A 353 7.51 -14.95 12.43
C PRO A 353 6.64 -15.43 13.59
N THR A 354 6.55 -16.75 13.82
CA THR A 354 5.80 -17.36 14.93
C THR A 354 6.69 -18.18 15.85
N THR A 355 7.98 -17.81 15.95
CA THR A 355 8.96 -18.46 16.84
C THR A 355 8.55 -18.47 18.32
N SER A 356 7.77 -17.47 18.76
CA SER A 356 7.25 -17.39 20.13
C SER A 356 5.82 -16.86 20.18
N ALA A 357 5.10 -17.20 21.24
CA ALA A 357 3.74 -16.74 21.47
C ALA A 357 3.63 -15.21 21.60
N ALA A 358 4.65 -14.56 22.18
CA ALA A 358 4.72 -13.11 22.29
C ALA A 358 4.78 -12.41 20.90
N MET A 359 5.33 -13.09 19.88
CA MET A 359 5.28 -12.58 18.51
C MET A 359 3.88 -12.69 17.92
N ILE A 360 3.18 -13.81 18.16
CA ILE A 360 1.79 -14.00 17.71
C ILE A 360 0.87 -12.97 18.37
N ARG A 361 1.01 -12.73 19.68
CA ARG A 361 0.29 -11.67 20.40
C ARG A 361 0.43 -10.32 19.70
N ARG A 362 1.66 -9.88 19.44
CA ARG A 362 1.91 -8.61 18.75
C ARG A 362 1.34 -8.60 17.34
N ALA A 363 1.36 -9.72 16.62
CA ALA A 363 0.72 -9.80 15.32
C ALA A 363 -0.81 -9.62 15.41
N PHE A 364 -1.47 -10.21 16.41
CA PHE A 364 -2.90 -9.98 16.64
C PHE A 364 -3.20 -8.54 17.03
N GLU A 365 -2.37 -7.92 17.86
CA GLU A 365 -2.46 -6.48 18.17
C GLU A 365 -2.33 -5.60 16.92
N GLN A 366 -1.59 -6.04 15.89
CA GLN A 366 -1.51 -5.36 14.60
C GLN A 366 -2.70 -5.67 13.66
N GLY A 367 -3.55 -6.66 13.97
CA GLY A 367 -4.75 -6.99 13.19
C GLY A 367 -4.67 -8.24 12.31
N TRP A 368 -3.66 -9.10 12.48
CA TRP A 368 -3.60 -10.38 11.76
C TRP A 368 -4.79 -11.27 12.12
N GLY A 369 -5.51 -11.79 11.13
CA GLY A 369 -6.76 -12.52 11.36
C GLY A 369 -6.56 -13.90 11.99
N PHE A 370 -5.45 -14.55 11.66
CA PHE A 370 -5.06 -15.82 12.26
C PHE A 370 -3.55 -16.00 12.34
N ALA A 371 -3.09 -16.97 13.13
CA ALA A 371 -1.70 -17.34 13.20
C ALA A 371 -1.54 -18.83 13.50
N LEU A 372 -0.46 -19.38 12.96
CA LEU A 372 -0.01 -20.72 13.31
C LEU A 372 1.07 -20.67 14.37
N THR A 373 1.02 -21.58 15.34
CA THR A 373 2.20 -21.84 16.17
C THR A 373 3.35 -22.32 15.28
N LYS A 374 4.61 -22.05 15.68
CA LYS A 374 5.74 -22.79 15.09
C LYS A 374 5.52 -24.27 15.41
N THR A 375 5.68 -25.13 14.41
CA THR A 375 5.47 -26.59 14.56
C THR A 375 6.16 -27.10 15.81
N PHE A 376 5.45 -27.82 16.67
CA PHE A 376 6.02 -28.45 17.86
C PHE A 376 5.72 -29.95 17.89
N GLY A 377 6.54 -30.69 18.62
CA GLY A 377 6.41 -32.14 18.81
C GLY A 377 6.36 -32.50 20.29
N LEU A 378 6.28 -33.80 20.58
CA LEU A 378 6.40 -34.33 21.93
C LEU A 378 7.83 -34.12 22.46
N ASP A 379 8.01 -34.18 23.78
CA ASP A 379 9.31 -33.92 24.41
C ASP A 379 10.40 -34.92 23.97
N LYS A 380 10.02 -36.15 23.61
CA LYS A 380 10.94 -37.14 23.04
C LYS A 380 11.49 -36.77 21.66
N ASP A 381 10.80 -35.87 20.95
CA ASP A 381 11.13 -35.42 19.59
C ASP A 381 11.77 -34.02 19.58
N LEU A 382 12.23 -33.54 20.74
CA LEU A 382 12.91 -32.25 20.84
C LEU A 382 14.10 -32.16 19.87
N VAL A 383 14.24 -30.96 19.31
CA VAL A 383 15.27 -30.64 18.32
C VAL A 383 16.19 -29.54 18.82
N THR A 384 17.34 -29.42 18.18
CA THR A 384 18.26 -28.30 18.36
C THR A 384 18.67 -27.78 17.00
N ASN A 385 18.45 -26.49 16.77
CA ASN A 385 18.79 -25.84 15.52
C ASN A 385 20.31 -25.64 15.39
N VAL A 386 20.80 -25.67 14.15
CA VAL A 386 22.16 -25.24 13.81
C VAL A 386 22.22 -23.75 13.49
N SER A 387 23.42 -23.19 13.34
CA SER A 387 23.62 -21.81 12.89
C SER A 387 24.91 -21.68 12.05
N PRO A 388 24.91 -20.89 10.95
CA PRO A 388 23.80 -20.10 10.40
C PRO A 388 22.74 -20.97 9.69
N ARG A 389 21.45 -20.58 9.72
CA ARG A 389 20.36 -21.46 9.21
C ARG A 389 19.30 -20.80 8.33
N ILE A 390 19.31 -19.49 8.17
CA ILE A 390 18.43 -18.75 7.27
C ILE A 390 19.30 -17.80 6.46
N VAL A 391 19.19 -17.84 5.14
CA VAL A 391 19.99 -17.00 4.23
C VAL A 391 19.09 -16.35 3.20
N ARG A 392 19.51 -15.16 2.72
CA ARG A 392 18.86 -14.52 1.56
C ARG A 392 18.95 -15.42 0.33
N GLY A 393 17.96 -15.32 -0.53
CA GLY A 393 17.95 -16.04 -1.80
C GLY A 393 18.76 -15.32 -2.88
N THR A 394 19.45 -16.07 -3.72
CA THR A 394 20.21 -15.60 -4.90
C THR A 394 19.36 -15.53 -6.18
N THR A 395 18.06 -15.81 -6.07
CA THR A 395 17.10 -15.94 -7.17
C THR A 395 16.85 -14.66 -7.97
N SER A 396 17.29 -13.50 -7.47
CA SER A 396 17.14 -12.20 -8.11
C SER A 396 18.48 -11.44 -8.21
N GLY A 397 19.59 -12.17 -8.39
CA GLY A 397 20.92 -11.61 -8.56
C GLY A 397 21.52 -11.02 -7.28
N HIS A 398 22.44 -10.06 -7.40
CA HIS A 398 23.15 -9.44 -6.27
C HIS A 398 22.42 -8.23 -5.66
N ILE A 399 21.09 -8.34 -5.51
CA ILE A 399 20.28 -7.30 -4.88
C ILE A 399 20.13 -7.60 -3.38
N PHE A 400 20.57 -6.67 -2.54
CA PHE A 400 20.51 -6.75 -1.07
C PHE A 400 19.44 -5.82 -0.50
N GLY A 401 19.14 -5.98 0.79
CA GLY A 401 18.16 -5.15 1.48
C GLY A 401 16.71 -5.57 1.18
N PRO A 402 15.78 -4.61 1.02
CA PRO A 402 14.34 -4.86 1.03
C PRO A 402 13.88 -5.73 -0.14
N GLY A 403 12.86 -6.55 0.10
CA GLY A 403 12.19 -7.32 -0.96
C GLY A 403 13.05 -8.43 -1.55
N GLN A 404 13.75 -9.19 -0.71
CA GLN A 404 14.46 -10.40 -1.15
C GLN A 404 13.47 -11.35 -1.84
N GLY A 405 13.80 -11.74 -3.07
CA GLY A 405 12.92 -12.59 -3.90
C GLY A 405 12.68 -13.98 -3.31
N SER A 406 13.60 -14.45 -2.46
CA SER A 406 13.43 -15.68 -1.68
C SER A 406 14.32 -15.69 -0.44
N PHE A 407 14.08 -16.65 0.43
CA PHE A 407 15.01 -17.09 1.48
C PHE A 407 15.17 -18.60 1.40
N LEU A 408 16.33 -19.11 1.79
CA LEU A 408 16.52 -20.53 2.08
C LEU A 408 16.73 -20.72 3.58
N ASN A 409 16.11 -21.75 4.14
CA ASN A 409 16.33 -22.14 5.53
C ASN A 409 16.64 -23.63 5.67
N ILE A 410 17.45 -23.95 6.68
CA ILE A 410 17.68 -25.31 7.20
C ILE A 410 17.24 -25.38 8.68
N GLU A 411 16.18 -24.62 9.01
CA GLU A 411 15.63 -24.54 10.37
C GLU A 411 14.64 -25.70 10.63
N LEU A 412 14.73 -26.33 11.79
CA LEU A 412 13.86 -27.43 12.18
C LEU A 412 12.50 -26.92 12.70
N ILE A 413 11.76 -27.81 13.37
CA ILE A 413 10.59 -27.45 14.17
C ILE A 413 10.99 -26.56 15.37
N SER A 414 10.01 -26.17 16.18
CA SER A 414 10.23 -25.36 17.38
C SER A 414 11.17 -26.06 18.35
N GLU A 415 12.12 -25.30 18.91
CA GLU A 415 12.94 -25.75 20.05
C GLU A 415 12.19 -25.62 21.38
N LYS A 416 10.97 -25.07 21.36
CA LYS A 416 10.12 -24.94 22.56
C LYS A 416 9.19 -26.15 22.68
N THR A 417 8.97 -26.58 23.91
CA THR A 417 8.20 -27.80 24.24
C THR A 417 6.72 -27.68 23.88
N ALA A 418 6.05 -28.83 23.78
CA ALA A 418 4.59 -28.87 23.64
C ALA A 418 3.88 -28.16 24.80
N ALA A 419 4.39 -28.29 26.03
CA ALA A 419 3.83 -27.62 27.20
C ALA A 419 3.84 -26.09 27.07
N TYR A 420 4.93 -25.51 26.55
CA TYR A 420 5.01 -24.09 26.26
C TYR A 420 3.93 -23.66 25.27
N TRP A 421 3.79 -24.40 24.16
CA TRP A 421 2.83 -24.04 23.12
C TRP A 421 1.39 -24.21 23.56
N CYS A 422 1.04 -25.32 24.23
CA CYS A 422 -0.32 -25.53 24.73
C CYS A 422 -0.71 -24.44 25.73
N LYS A 423 0.17 -24.09 26.68
CA LYS A 423 -0.08 -22.96 27.59
C LYS A 423 -0.27 -21.65 26.82
N SER A 424 0.59 -21.38 25.86
CA SER A 424 0.54 -20.16 25.04
C SER A 424 -0.72 -20.04 24.19
N VAL A 425 -1.21 -21.16 23.62
CA VAL A 425 -2.44 -21.19 22.83
C VAL A 425 -3.63 -20.83 23.71
N ALA A 426 -3.71 -21.41 24.91
CA ALA A 426 -4.77 -21.09 25.87
C ALA A 426 -4.75 -19.60 26.25
N GLU A 427 -3.58 -19.03 26.53
CA GLU A 427 -3.42 -17.59 26.82
C GLU A 427 -3.81 -16.71 25.62
N LEU A 428 -3.37 -17.04 24.42
CA LEU A 428 -3.69 -16.28 23.21
C LEU A 428 -5.19 -16.33 22.89
N LYS A 429 -5.84 -17.46 23.09
CA LYS A 429 -7.29 -17.60 22.86
C LYS A 429 -8.13 -16.92 23.92
N ALA A 430 -7.67 -16.88 25.16
CA ALA A 430 -8.31 -16.11 26.21
C ALA A 430 -8.30 -14.60 25.88
N ASP A 431 -7.16 -14.09 25.41
CA ASP A 431 -6.99 -12.66 25.16
C ASP A 431 -7.53 -12.22 23.79
N PHE A 432 -7.51 -13.12 22.80
CA PHE A 432 -7.92 -12.85 21.42
C PHE A 432 -8.96 -13.87 20.92
N PRO A 433 -10.18 -13.88 21.49
CA PRO A 433 -11.18 -14.91 21.18
C PRO A 433 -11.63 -14.90 19.73
N LYS A 434 -11.58 -13.74 19.05
CA LYS A 434 -11.97 -13.55 17.64
C LYS A 434 -10.85 -13.89 16.64
N ASN A 435 -9.60 -13.97 17.08
CA ASN A 435 -8.47 -14.31 16.23
C ASN A 435 -8.28 -15.83 16.24
N ILE A 436 -7.94 -16.39 15.08
CA ILE A 436 -7.85 -17.84 14.93
C ILE A 436 -6.42 -18.31 15.23
N ILE A 437 -6.26 -19.27 16.13
CA ILE A 437 -4.99 -19.94 16.43
C ILE A 437 -5.05 -21.38 15.93
N ILE A 438 -4.15 -21.70 15.02
CA ILE A 438 -3.99 -23.05 14.47
C ILE A 438 -2.71 -23.65 15.05
N ALA A 439 -2.82 -24.74 15.81
CA ALA A 439 -1.67 -25.41 16.38
C ALA A 439 -0.98 -26.29 15.32
N SER A 440 0.23 -25.91 14.92
CA SER A 440 1.04 -26.72 14.02
C SER A 440 1.77 -27.81 14.81
N ILE A 441 1.54 -29.08 14.47
CA ILE A 441 2.08 -30.24 15.20
C ILE A 441 2.77 -31.23 14.26
N MET A 442 3.71 -32.00 14.81
CA MET A 442 4.43 -33.04 14.07
C MET A 442 4.93 -34.15 14.99
N CYS A 443 4.75 -35.40 14.55
CA CYS A 443 5.28 -36.61 15.17
C CYS A 443 5.95 -37.50 14.12
N GLY A 444 6.66 -38.54 14.57
CA GLY A 444 7.01 -39.67 13.70
C GLY A 444 5.78 -40.45 13.22
N TYR A 445 5.98 -41.43 12.34
CA TYR A 445 4.88 -42.28 11.86
C TYR A 445 4.43 -43.28 12.94
N ASN A 446 3.74 -42.77 13.95
CA ASN A 446 3.27 -43.52 15.10
C ASN A 446 1.88 -43.01 15.51
N GLN A 447 0.90 -43.92 15.55
CA GLN A 447 -0.49 -43.55 15.85
C GLN A 447 -0.67 -42.97 17.26
N ALA A 448 0.00 -43.54 18.26
CA ALA A 448 -0.14 -43.09 19.65
C ALA A 448 0.36 -41.65 19.81
N ASP A 449 1.50 -41.34 19.18
CA ASP A 449 2.11 -40.01 19.25
C ASP A 449 1.24 -38.93 18.60
N TRP A 450 0.71 -39.20 17.39
CA TRP A 450 -0.21 -38.28 16.73
C TRP A 450 -1.51 -38.09 17.51
N THR A 451 -2.00 -39.15 18.16
CA THR A 451 -3.20 -39.09 19.01
C THR A 451 -2.94 -38.23 20.25
N GLU A 452 -1.84 -38.48 20.96
CA GLU A 452 -1.46 -37.74 22.17
C GLU A 452 -1.27 -36.25 21.86
N LEU A 453 -0.45 -35.92 20.86
CA LEU A 453 -0.14 -34.53 20.55
C LEU A 453 -1.35 -33.76 19.99
N ALA A 454 -2.23 -34.40 19.22
CA ALA A 454 -3.47 -33.80 18.76
C ALA A 454 -4.41 -33.46 19.93
N ASN A 455 -4.58 -34.39 20.88
CA ASN A 455 -5.39 -34.16 22.08
C ASN A 455 -4.83 -33.02 22.91
N MET A 456 -3.51 -32.99 23.17
CA MET A 456 -2.86 -31.90 23.89
C MET A 456 -3.12 -30.53 23.24
N ALA A 457 -3.05 -30.45 21.91
CA ALA A 457 -3.28 -29.23 21.17
C ALA A 457 -4.76 -28.80 21.17
N GLU A 458 -5.71 -29.73 21.05
CA GLU A 458 -7.15 -29.43 21.18
C GLU A 458 -7.51 -28.99 22.62
N ASP A 459 -7.00 -29.67 23.64
CA ASP A 459 -7.22 -29.33 25.05
C ASP A 459 -6.74 -27.91 25.39
N SER A 460 -5.72 -27.43 24.67
CA SER A 460 -5.22 -26.06 24.77
C SER A 460 -6.14 -24.98 24.20
N LYS A 461 -7.27 -25.38 23.60
CA LYS A 461 -8.28 -24.52 22.95
C LYS A 461 -7.85 -23.96 21.59
N ALA A 462 -6.94 -24.63 20.88
CA ALA A 462 -6.68 -24.32 19.48
C ALA A 462 -7.98 -24.37 18.66
N ASP A 463 -8.16 -23.44 17.72
CA ASP A 463 -9.36 -23.43 16.86
C ASP A 463 -9.29 -24.53 15.78
N ALA A 464 -8.07 -24.92 15.41
CA ALA A 464 -7.78 -26.00 14.45
C ALA A 464 -6.36 -26.52 14.63
N LEU A 465 -6.03 -27.63 13.97
CA LEU A 465 -4.68 -28.18 13.89
C LEU A 465 -4.10 -28.06 12.47
N GLU A 466 -2.79 -27.91 12.34
CA GLU A 466 -2.05 -28.07 11.09
C GLU A 466 -1.00 -29.18 11.22
N LEU A 467 -1.18 -30.26 10.45
CA LEU A 467 -0.28 -31.42 10.48
C LEU A 467 0.91 -31.14 9.56
N ASN A 468 2.10 -30.95 10.14
CA ASN A 468 3.29 -30.69 9.34
C ASN A 468 3.88 -32.01 8.81
N LEU A 469 3.47 -32.37 7.58
CA LEU A 469 3.96 -33.56 6.89
C LEU A 469 5.08 -33.23 5.89
N SER A 470 5.70 -32.05 5.99
CA SER A 470 6.32 -31.45 4.80
C SER A 470 7.69 -30.81 5.01
N CYS A 471 8.25 -30.87 6.23
CA CYS A 471 9.60 -30.36 6.49
C CYS A 471 10.64 -31.11 5.64
N PRO A 472 11.34 -30.45 4.70
CA PRO A 472 12.18 -31.15 3.72
C PRO A 472 13.57 -31.54 4.24
N HIS A 473 13.95 -31.07 5.43
CA HIS A 473 15.31 -31.21 5.95
C HIS A 473 15.32 -31.58 7.44
N GLY A 474 16.32 -32.37 7.85
CA GLY A 474 16.59 -32.76 9.24
C GLY A 474 15.55 -33.66 9.92
N MET A 475 14.31 -33.74 9.40
CA MET A 475 13.25 -34.58 9.94
C MET A 475 13.00 -35.84 9.10
N GLY A 476 13.27 -35.78 7.78
CA GLY A 476 13.12 -36.94 6.88
C GLY A 476 14.03 -38.11 7.24
N GLU A 477 15.26 -37.82 7.68
CA GLU A 477 16.23 -38.82 8.18
C GLU A 477 15.74 -39.54 9.45
N ARG A 478 14.73 -38.98 10.13
CA ARG A 478 14.07 -39.57 11.30
C ARG A 478 12.71 -40.20 10.97
N GLY A 479 12.38 -40.34 9.68
CA GLY A 479 11.09 -40.88 9.23
C GLY A 479 9.89 -39.94 9.44
N MET A 480 10.12 -38.62 9.61
CA MET A 480 9.06 -37.63 9.84
C MET A 480 9.06 -36.54 8.75
N GLY A 481 8.06 -35.66 8.77
CA GLY A 481 7.98 -34.54 7.83
C GLY A 481 7.91 -35.04 6.38
N LEU A 482 8.80 -34.57 5.51
CA LEU A 482 8.81 -34.90 4.08
C LEU A 482 8.78 -36.41 3.79
N ALA A 483 9.40 -37.23 4.65
CA ALA A 483 9.36 -38.69 4.50
C ALA A 483 7.93 -39.25 4.54
N CYS A 484 7.02 -38.62 5.28
CA CYS A 484 5.59 -38.97 5.30
C CYS A 484 4.80 -38.26 4.19
N GLY A 485 5.02 -36.96 3.98
CA GLY A 485 4.19 -36.15 3.06
C GLY A 485 4.39 -36.42 1.57
N GLN A 486 5.34 -37.27 1.19
CA GLN A 486 5.52 -37.72 -0.19
C GLN A 486 4.76 -39.02 -0.50
N ASP A 487 4.24 -39.70 0.51
CA ASP A 487 3.53 -40.98 0.36
C ASP A 487 2.03 -40.80 0.68
N PRO A 488 1.13 -40.97 -0.32
CA PRO A 488 -0.30 -40.89 -0.10
C PRO A 488 -0.83 -41.83 0.99
N GLU A 489 -0.26 -43.02 1.17
CA GLU A 489 -0.71 -43.97 2.18
C GLU A 489 -0.42 -43.46 3.60
N LEU A 490 0.81 -42.99 3.83
CA LEU A 490 1.20 -42.45 5.14
C LEU A 490 0.37 -41.22 5.49
N VAL A 491 0.16 -40.31 4.54
CA VAL A 491 -0.68 -39.11 4.74
C VAL A 491 -2.11 -39.48 5.10
N ARG A 492 -2.71 -40.44 4.38
CA ARG A 492 -4.08 -40.92 4.66
C ARG A 492 -4.18 -41.50 6.07
N ASN A 493 -3.21 -42.32 6.47
CA ASN A 493 -3.22 -42.97 7.78
C ASN A 493 -3.04 -41.97 8.93
N ILE A 494 -2.10 -41.02 8.80
CA ILE A 494 -1.92 -39.95 9.79
C ILE A 494 -3.21 -39.14 9.95
N CYS A 495 -3.85 -38.74 8.84
CA CYS A 495 -5.10 -38.00 8.89
C CYS A 495 -6.21 -38.82 9.57
N ARG A 496 -6.29 -40.14 9.32
CA ARG A 496 -7.26 -41.02 10.01
C ARG A 496 -7.01 -41.10 11.51
N TRP A 497 -5.75 -41.13 11.94
CA TRP A 497 -5.41 -41.16 13.35
C TRP A 497 -5.81 -39.86 14.04
N VAL A 498 -5.44 -38.71 13.45
CA VAL A 498 -5.79 -37.39 14.00
C VAL A 498 -7.31 -37.19 14.00
N ARG A 499 -8.02 -37.52 12.92
CA ARG A 499 -9.48 -37.41 12.87
C ARG A 499 -10.19 -38.19 13.98
N LYS A 500 -9.65 -39.36 14.36
CA LYS A 500 -10.16 -40.17 15.48
C LYS A 500 -9.84 -39.58 16.85
N ALA A 501 -8.75 -38.82 16.95
CA ALA A 501 -8.29 -38.22 18.20
C ALA A 501 -9.07 -36.93 18.52
N THR A 502 -9.29 -36.08 17.51
CA THR A 502 -9.76 -34.71 17.71
C THR A 502 -11.14 -34.42 17.13
N THR A 503 -11.85 -33.42 17.65
CA THR A 503 -13.13 -32.93 17.12
C THR A 503 -13.01 -31.61 16.36
N ILE A 504 -12.03 -30.78 16.69
CA ILE A 504 -11.75 -29.53 15.96
C ILE A 504 -11.27 -29.82 14.51
N PRO A 505 -11.39 -28.84 13.60
CA PRO A 505 -10.89 -29.00 12.24
C PRO A 505 -9.37 -29.20 12.19
N PHE A 506 -8.88 -29.97 11.23
CA PHE A 506 -7.44 -30.06 10.97
C PHE A 506 -7.07 -30.08 9.49
N PHE A 507 -5.87 -29.57 9.21
CA PHE A 507 -5.36 -29.37 7.86
C PHE A 507 -4.03 -30.09 7.66
N ALA A 508 -3.90 -30.90 6.61
CA ALA A 508 -2.61 -31.47 6.25
C ALA A 508 -1.78 -30.44 5.46
N LYS A 509 -0.61 -30.05 5.99
CA LYS A 509 0.32 -29.17 5.26
C LYS A 509 1.13 -29.99 4.28
N LEU A 510 0.98 -29.69 2.99
CA LEU A 510 1.53 -30.46 1.88
C LEU A 510 2.87 -29.91 1.39
N THR A 511 3.71 -30.81 0.90
CA THR A 511 5.02 -30.46 0.35
C THR A 511 4.90 -30.28 -1.16
N PRO A 512 5.52 -29.25 -1.76
CA PRO A 512 5.54 -29.12 -3.21
C PRO A 512 6.55 -30.10 -3.86
N ASN A 513 7.35 -30.81 -3.06
CA ASN A 513 8.42 -31.70 -3.51
C ASN A 513 7.89 -33.11 -3.83
N VAL A 514 6.82 -33.18 -4.62
CA VAL A 514 6.15 -34.42 -5.05
C VAL A 514 5.81 -34.32 -6.54
N THR A 515 5.76 -35.46 -7.22
CA THR A 515 5.38 -35.51 -8.64
C THR A 515 3.96 -35.00 -8.85
N ASN A 516 3.01 -35.47 -8.03
CA ASN A 516 1.61 -35.05 -8.10
C ASN A 516 1.06 -34.73 -6.71
N ILE A 517 0.95 -33.43 -6.41
CA ILE A 517 0.43 -32.96 -5.13
C ILE A 517 -1.07 -33.25 -4.94
N VAL A 518 -1.81 -33.45 -6.03
CA VAL A 518 -3.24 -33.78 -5.98
C VAL A 518 -3.47 -35.14 -5.33
N ASP A 519 -2.58 -36.11 -5.55
CA ASP A 519 -2.72 -37.44 -4.95
C ASP A 519 -2.53 -37.40 -3.43
N ILE A 520 -1.62 -36.55 -2.96
CA ILE A 520 -1.40 -36.31 -1.53
C ILE A 520 -2.60 -35.56 -0.92
N ALA A 521 -3.12 -34.54 -1.60
CA ALA A 521 -4.31 -33.81 -1.15
C ALA A 521 -5.54 -34.73 -1.07
N ARG A 522 -5.73 -35.61 -2.06
CA ARG A 522 -6.79 -36.61 -2.07
C ARG A 522 -6.63 -37.61 -0.92
N ALA A 523 -5.41 -38.08 -0.66
CA ALA A 523 -5.15 -38.93 0.49
C ALA A 523 -5.47 -38.26 1.83
N ALA A 524 -5.14 -36.97 2.00
CA ALA A 524 -5.52 -36.21 3.18
C ALA A 524 -7.05 -36.11 3.34
N TYR A 525 -7.76 -35.79 2.24
CA TYR A 525 -9.22 -35.75 2.19
C TYR A 525 -9.85 -37.11 2.56
N GLU A 526 -9.41 -38.21 1.93
CA GLU A 526 -9.85 -39.58 2.24
C GLU A 526 -9.50 -40.01 3.67
N GLY A 527 -8.48 -39.40 4.26
CA GLY A 527 -8.08 -39.61 5.64
C GLY A 527 -8.93 -38.84 6.66
N GLY A 528 -9.81 -37.94 6.19
CA GLY A 528 -10.70 -37.14 7.02
C GLY A 528 -10.16 -35.77 7.41
N ALA A 529 -9.13 -35.25 6.73
CA ALA A 529 -8.73 -33.85 6.90
C ALA A 529 -9.83 -32.91 6.42
N ASP A 530 -10.04 -31.80 7.14
CA ASP A 530 -11.05 -30.79 6.80
C ASP A 530 -10.58 -29.84 5.69
N GLY A 531 -9.29 -29.90 5.34
CA GLY A 531 -8.66 -29.09 4.31
C GLY A 531 -7.17 -29.39 4.20
N VAL A 532 -6.47 -28.64 3.36
CA VAL A 532 -5.02 -28.73 3.20
C VAL A 532 -4.36 -27.35 3.21
N THR A 533 -3.12 -27.29 3.70
CA THR A 533 -2.26 -26.12 3.51
C THR A 533 -1.33 -26.38 2.32
N ALA A 534 -1.42 -25.54 1.28
CA ALA A 534 -0.64 -25.67 0.05
C ALA A 534 0.19 -24.39 -0.20
N THR A 535 1.53 -24.41 -0.06
CA THR A 535 2.41 -25.55 0.24
C THR A 535 3.54 -25.17 1.19
N ASN A 536 4.26 -26.16 1.74
CA ASN A 536 5.54 -25.91 2.40
C ASN A 536 6.61 -25.43 1.38
N THR A 537 7.84 -25.29 1.86
CA THR A 537 9.01 -24.83 1.11
C THR A 537 9.45 -25.80 0.02
N VAL A 538 10.07 -25.26 -1.04
CA VAL A 538 10.66 -26.05 -2.14
C VAL A 538 12.08 -26.44 -1.76
N SER A 539 12.44 -27.71 -1.87
CA SER A 539 13.79 -28.19 -1.53
C SER A 539 14.82 -27.62 -2.50
N GLY A 540 15.97 -27.17 -1.99
CA GLY A 540 17.04 -26.62 -2.83
C GLY A 540 18.35 -26.36 -2.11
N LEU A 541 19.32 -25.84 -2.87
CA LEU A 541 20.62 -25.36 -2.41
C LEU A 541 20.83 -23.95 -2.96
N MET A 542 21.02 -22.95 -2.09
CA MET A 542 20.90 -21.55 -2.50
C MET A 542 22.17 -21.00 -3.15
N ALA A 543 23.33 -21.31 -2.60
CA ALA A 543 24.59 -20.78 -3.10
C ALA A 543 25.78 -21.65 -2.69
N LEU A 544 26.74 -21.74 -3.62
CA LEU A 544 28.13 -22.09 -3.36
C LEU A 544 28.97 -20.83 -3.64
N LYS A 545 30.00 -20.60 -2.84
CA LYS A 545 31.01 -19.57 -3.10
C LYS A 545 31.98 -20.05 -4.18
N ALA A 546 32.83 -19.14 -4.65
CA ALA A 546 33.84 -19.46 -5.66
C ALA A 546 34.86 -20.53 -5.20
N ASP A 547 35.05 -20.69 -3.89
CA ASP A 547 35.90 -21.73 -3.28
C ASP A 547 35.15 -23.07 -3.04
N ALA A 548 33.97 -23.23 -3.63
CA ALA A 548 33.06 -24.36 -3.47
C ALA A 548 32.45 -24.54 -2.07
N THR A 549 32.69 -23.62 -1.12
CA THR A 549 32.01 -23.68 0.20
C THR A 549 30.56 -23.22 0.10
N PRO A 550 29.61 -23.85 0.81
CA PRO A 550 28.20 -23.48 0.74
C PRO A 550 27.85 -22.25 1.57
N TRP A 551 26.70 -21.66 1.25
CA TRP A 551 26.02 -20.69 2.11
C TRP A 551 24.54 -21.05 2.28
N PRO A 552 24.09 -21.43 3.51
CA PRO A 552 24.83 -21.41 4.77
C PRO A 552 25.89 -22.52 4.88
N GLY A 553 27.04 -22.20 5.50
CA GLY A 553 28.10 -23.15 5.83
C GLY A 553 28.25 -23.29 7.36
N ILE A 554 28.10 -24.52 7.87
CA ILE A 554 28.01 -24.85 9.29
C ILE A 554 29.35 -25.36 9.84
N GLY A 555 29.75 -24.81 10.99
CA GLY A 555 30.93 -25.23 11.74
C GLY A 555 32.25 -25.03 10.99
N ARG A 556 33.35 -25.55 11.55
CA ARG A 556 34.69 -25.42 10.95
C ARG A 556 34.82 -26.08 9.58
N GLY A 557 34.03 -27.14 9.33
CA GLY A 557 34.01 -27.84 8.06
C GLY A 557 33.14 -27.20 6.98
N ALA A 558 32.51 -26.05 7.25
CA ALA A 558 31.60 -25.35 6.32
C ALA A 558 30.57 -26.28 5.66
N ARG A 559 29.99 -27.21 6.42
CA ARG A 559 29.05 -28.20 5.88
C ARG A 559 27.68 -27.59 5.64
N THR A 560 26.88 -28.18 4.76
CA THR A 560 25.48 -27.78 4.57
C THR A 560 24.62 -29.01 4.28
N THR A 561 23.31 -28.81 4.24
CA THR A 561 22.32 -29.77 3.73
C THR A 561 21.34 -29.02 2.84
N TYR A 562 20.51 -29.75 2.09
CA TYR A 562 19.42 -29.13 1.32
C TYR A 562 18.46 -28.42 2.28
N GLY A 563 18.03 -27.22 1.90
CA GLY A 563 17.10 -26.42 2.69
C GLY A 563 15.82 -26.12 1.95
N GLY A 564 14.88 -25.51 2.67
CA GLY A 564 13.61 -25.04 2.12
C GLY A 564 13.69 -23.62 1.57
N VAL A 565 13.47 -23.47 0.27
CA VAL A 565 13.27 -22.19 -0.43
C VAL A 565 11.84 -21.69 -0.19
N SER A 566 11.73 -20.41 0.17
CA SER A 566 10.49 -19.68 0.46
C SER A 566 10.47 -18.33 -0.27
N GLY A 567 9.35 -17.61 -0.21
CA GLY A 567 9.20 -16.28 -0.79
C GLY A 567 8.69 -16.28 -2.23
N ASN A 568 8.77 -15.13 -2.90
CA ASN A 568 8.12 -14.91 -4.20
C ASN A 568 8.64 -15.84 -5.29
N ALA A 569 9.89 -16.29 -5.20
CA ALA A 569 10.47 -17.24 -6.15
C ALA A 569 9.68 -18.56 -6.25
N ILE A 570 8.98 -18.97 -5.18
CA ILE A 570 8.17 -20.19 -5.17
C ILE A 570 6.68 -19.94 -5.42
N ARG A 571 6.24 -18.68 -5.57
CA ARG A 571 4.82 -18.34 -5.81
C ARG A 571 4.22 -19.08 -7.01
N PRO A 572 4.90 -19.21 -8.17
CA PRO A 572 4.33 -19.95 -9.30
C PRO A 572 4.06 -21.43 -8.98
N ILE A 573 4.92 -22.05 -8.17
CA ILE A 573 4.76 -23.46 -7.74
C ILE A 573 3.55 -23.57 -6.80
N ALA A 574 3.41 -22.65 -5.85
CA ALA A 574 2.29 -22.61 -4.92
C ALA A 574 0.96 -22.32 -5.65
N LEU A 575 0.90 -21.37 -6.59
CA LEU A 575 -0.30 -21.09 -7.40
C LEU A 575 -0.72 -22.32 -8.21
N ARG A 576 0.24 -23.04 -8.81
CA ARG A 576 -0.04 -24.31 -9.49
C ARG A 576 -0.61 -25.35 -8.54
N ALA A 577 -0.03 -25.51 -7.35
CA ALA A 577 -0.50 -26.46 -6.36
C ALA A 577 -1.95 -26.16 -5.92
N VAL A 578 -2.22 -24.91 -5.54
CA VAL A 578 -3.54 -24.46 -5.08
C VAL A 578 -4.59 -24.67 -6.18
N SER A 579 -4.32 -24.20 -7.40
CA SER A 579 -5.28 -24.34 -8.51
C SER A 579 -5.50 -25.80 -8.94
N ALA A 580 -4.46 -26.63 -8.96
CA ALA A 580 -4.59 -28.04 -9.28
C ALA A 580 -5.42 -28.80 -8.23
N ILE A 581 -5.19 -28.53 -6.94
CA ILE A 581 -5.97 -29.12 -5.85
C ILE A 581 -7.42 -28.64 -5.92
N ALA A 582 -7.66 -27.34 -6.07
CA ALA A 582 -9.00 -26.77 -6.14
C ALA A 582 -9.82 -27.30 -7.34
N LYS A 583 -9.16 -27.54 -8.49
CA LYS A 583 -9.81 -28.14 -9.67
C LYS A 583 -10.12 -29.63 -9.46
N ALA A 584 -9.22 -30.36 -8.79
CA ALA A 584 -9.37 -31.80 -8.58
C ALA A 584 -10.29 -32.17 -7.41
N LEU A 585 -10.41 -31.30 -6.40
CA LEU A 585 -11.23 -31.47 -5.21
C LEU A 585 -12.08 -30.20 -4.99
N PRO A 586 -13.11 -29.95 -5.83
CA PRO A 586 -13.92 -28.73 -5.73
C PRO A 586 -14.58 -28.58 -4.35
N GLY A 587 -14.44 -27.40 -3.75
CA GLY A 587 -14.97 -27.10 -2.42
C GLY A 587 -14.13 -27.61 -1.25
N PHE A 588 -13.07 -28.38 -1.49
CA PHE A 588 -12.15 -28.80 -0.44
C PHE A 588 -11.34 -27.59 0.06
N PRO A 589 -11.39 -27.25 1.37
CA PRO A 589 -10.73 -26.06 1.90
C PRO A 589 -9.21 -26.04 1.70
N ILE A 590 -8.70 -24.90 1.24
CA ILE A 590 -7.26 -24.69 1.00
C ILE A 590 -6.78 -23.44 1.74
N LEU A 591 -5.75 -23.61 2.57
CA LEU A 591 -4.94 -22.53 3.13
C LEU A 591 -3.71 -22.34 2.23
N ALA A 592 -3.64 -21.23 1.50
CA ALA A 592 -2.51 -20.97 0.61
C ALA A 592 -1.28 -20.49 1.38
N THR A 593 -0.09 -20.94 0.99
CA THR A 593 1.17 -20.34 1.41
C THR A 593 2.28 -20.56 0.37
N GLY A 594 3.09 -19.54 0.14
CA GLY A 594 4.13 -19.54 -0.88
C GLY A 594 4.22 -18.21 -1.62
N GLY A 595 5.02 -17.28 -1.09
CA GLY A 595 5.30 -16.01 -1.75
C GLY A 595 4.13 -15.03 -1.79
N ILE A 596 3.20 -15.09 -0.83
CA ILE A 596 2.17 -14.05 -0.65
C ILE A 596 2.84 -12.86 0.05
N ASP A 597 2.79 -11.69 -0.58
CA ASP A 597 3.47 -10.48 -0.09
C ASP A 597 2.67 -9.18 -0.25
N SER A 598 1.44 -9.27 -0.76
CA SER A 598 0.54 -8.13 -1.00
C SER A 598 -0.92 -8.58 -1.03
N ALA A 599 -1.84 -7.63 -0.98
CA ALA A 599 -3.25 -7.89 -1.25
C ALA A 599 -3.49 -8.43 -2.67
N GLU A 600 -2.77 -7.92 -3.67
CA GLU A 600 -2.87 -8.37 -5.06
C GLU A 600 -2.46 -9.84 -5.21
N SER A 601 -1.31 -10.23 -4.66
CA SER A 601 -0.87 -11.63 -4.67
C SER A 601 -1.78 -12.52 -3.81
N GLY A 602 -2.30 -12.01 -2.69
CA GLY A 602 -3.32 -12.70 -1.90
C GLY A 602 -4.60 -13.00 -2.69
N LEU A 603 -5.11 -12.00 -3.42
CA LEU A 603 -6.28 -12.15 -4.28
C LEU A 603 -6.06 -13.18 -5.41
N GLN A 604 -4.84 -13.30 -5.94
CA GLN A 604 -4.51 -14.36 -6.92
C GLN A 604 -4.72 -15.76 -6.32
N PHE A 605 -4.32 -15.98 -5.07
CA PHE A 605 -4.55 -17.27 -4.40
C PHE A 605 -6.02 -17.53 -4.08
N LEU A 606 -6.78 -16.49 -3.71
CA LEU A 606 -8.23 -16.60 -3.57
C LEU A 606 -8.87 -17.02 -4.91
N HIS A 607 -8.56 -16.30 -6.00
CA HIS A 607 -9.02 -16.66 -7.34
C HIS A 607 -8.58 -18.08 -7.78
N ALA A 608 -7.43 -18.56 -7.31
CA ALA A 608 -6.93 -19.91 -7.57
C ALA A 608 -7.64 -21.00 -6.73
N GLY A 609 -8.42 -20.65 -5.72
CA GLY A 609 -9.24 -21.58 -4.94
C GLY A 609 -8.93 -21.65 -3.44
N ALA A 610 -7.98 -20.86 -2.94
CA ALA A 610 -7.74 -20.78 -1.50
C ALA A 610 -8.81 -19.94 -0.79
N SER A 611 -9.04 -20.24 0.49
CA SER A 611 -9.95 -19.46 1.35
C SER A 611 -9.21 -18.51 2.29
N VAL A 612 -8.04 -18.92 2.78
CA VAL A 612 -7.16 -18.11 3.65
C VAL A 612 -5.70 -18.20 3.20
N LEU A 613 -4.89 -17.25 3.68
CA LEU A 613 -3.60 -16.88 3.11
C LEU A 613 -2.55 -16.79 4.22
N GLN A 614 -1.61 -17.75 4.28
CA GLN A 614 -0.52 -17.74 5.25
C GLN A 614 0.73 -17.05 4.71
N VAL A 615 1.32 -16.17 5.52
CA VAL A 615 2.47 -15.34 5.17
C VAL A 615 3.67 -15.65 6.08
N CYS A 616 4.87 -15.68 5.48
CA CYS A 616 6.14 -15.81 6.20
C CYS A 616 7.19 -14.84 5.67
N SER A 617 7.66 -15.07 4.44
CA SER A 617 8.83 -14.37 3.88
C SER A 617 8.61 -12.87 3.71
N ALA A 618 7.37 -12.41 3.50
CA ALA A 618 7.06 -10.99 3.43
C ALA A 618 7.24 -10.29 4.79
N VAL A 619 6.87 -10.96 5.89
CA VAL A 619 7.15 -10.48 7.26
C VAL A 619 8.65 -10.55 7.56
N GLN A 620 9.37 -11.57 7.09
CA GLN A 620 10.84 -11.62 7.23
C GLN A 620 11.56 -10.50 6.47
N ASN A 621 11.02 -10.10 5.32
CA ASN A 621 11.49 -8.94 4.56
C ASN A 621 11.15 -7.60 5.21
N GLN A 622 10.21 -7.59 6.18
CA GLN A 622 9.64 -6.39 6.76
C GLN A 622 9.32 -6.60 8.25
N ASP A 623 8.05 -6.50 8.64
CA ASP A 623 7.55 -6.59 10.00
C ASP A 623 6.04 -6.85 9.99
N PHE A 624 5.40 -6.90 11.17
CA PHE A 624 3.99 -7.26 11.29
C PHE A 624 3.02 -6.19 10.76
N THR A 625 3.44 -4.95 10.53
CA THR A 625 2.51 -3.87 10.11
C THR A 625 2.03 -4.03 8.67
N VAL A 626 2.64 -4.93 7.87
CA VAL A 626 2.19 -5.23 6.50
C VAL A 626 0.75 -5.74 6.44
N ILE A 627 0.17 -6.21 7.55
CA ILE A 627 -1.23 -6.61 7.60
C ILE A 627 -2.19 -5.46 7.31
N GLU A 628 -1.88 -4.23 7.73
CA GLU A 628 -2.71 -3.07 7.45
C GLU A 628 -2.77 -2.82 5.94
N ASP A 629 -1.61 -2.88 5.28
CA ASP A 629 -1.50 -2.83 3.82
C ASP A 629 -2.31 -3.94 3.14
N TYR A 630 -2.23 -5.18 3.63
CA TYR A 630 -2.93 -6.31 3.02
C TYR A 630 -4.45 -6.18 3.15
N CYS A 631 -4.94 -5.76 4.31
CA CYS A 631 -6.36 -5.55 4.56
C CYS A 631 -6.90 -4.39 3.71
N LEU A 632 -6.25 -3.22 3.73
CA LEU A 632 -6.69 -2.07 2.93
C LEU A 632 -6.61 -2.34 1.43
N GLY A 633 -5.55 -3.00 0.98
CA GLY A 633 -5.38 -3.38 -0.41
C GLY A 633 -6.46 -4.34 -0.90
N LEU A 634 -6.84 -5.33 -0.07
CA LEU A 634 -7.89 -6.28 -0.44
C LEU A 634 -9.26 -5.60 -0.46
N LYS A 635 -9.55 -4.75 0.52
CA LYS A 635 -10.77 -3.92 0.54
C LYS A 635 -10.88 -3.08 -0.74
N ALA A 636 -9.81 -2.40 -1.14
CA ALA A 636 -9.79 -1.60 -2.36
C ALA A 636 -10.00 -2.47 -3.62
N LEU A 637 -9.32 -3.61 -3.73
CA LEU A 637 -9.48 -4.51 -4.89
C LEU A 637 -10.90 -5.05 -5.02
N LEU A 638 -11.60 -5.32 -3.92
CA LEU A 638 -13.00 -5.75 -3.93
C LEU A 638 -13.93 -4.57 -4.24
N TYR A 639 -13.71 -3.42 -3.61
CA TYR A 639 -14.50 -2.21 -3.83
C TYR A 639 -14.48 -1.78 -5.29
N LEU A 640 -13.30 -1.71 -5.92
CA LEU A 640 -13.14 -1.23 -7.29
C LEU A 640 -13.86 -2.12 -8.32
N LYS A 641 -14.09 -3.41 -8.03
CA LYS A 641 -14.91 -4.29 -8.88
C LYS A 641 -16.38 -3.85 -8.98
N SER A 642 -16.84 -3.02 -8.05
CA SER A 642 -18.20 -2.47 -8.06
C SER A 642 -18.33 -1.13 -8.81
N ILE A 643 -17.20 -0.54 -9.22
CA ILE A 643 -17.14 0.74 -9.93
C ILE A 643 -17.06 0.49 -11.44
N GLU A 644 -18.09 0.89 -12.18
CA GLU A 644 -18.19 0.60 -13.62
C GLU A 644 -17.27 1.48 -14.46
N GLU A 645 -17.06 2.72 -14.03
CA GLU A 645 -16.20 3.71 -14.67
C GLU A 645 -14.73 3.29 -14.70
N LEU A 646 -14.33 2.37 -13.81
CA LEU A 646 -12.95 1.90 -13.64
C LEU A 646 -12.78 0.45 -14.13
N HIS A 647 -13.68 -0.07 -14.97
CA HIS A 647 -13.67 -1.45 -15.44
C HIS A 647 -12.41 -1.85 -16.24
N ASP A 648 -11.71 -0.87 -16.82
CA ASP A 648 -10.50 -1.03 -17.61
C ASP A 648 -9.21 -0.93 -16.76
N TRP A 649 -9.33 -0.71 -15.45
CA TRP A 649 -8.21 -0.77 -14.52
C TRP A 649 -7.83 -2.22 -14.21
N ASP A 650 -6.52 -2.47 -14.07
CA ASP A 650 -6.01 -3.74 -13.54
C ASP A 650 -5.85 -3.62 -12.02
N GLY A 651 -6.90 -4.02 -11.29
CA GLY A 651 -6.95 -3.88 -9.84
C GLY A 651 -6.94 -2.41 -9.43
N GLN A 652 -5.84 -1.95 -8.83
CA GLN A 652 -5.66 -0.53 -8.47
C GLN A 652 -4.85 0.26 -9.51
N SER A 653 -4.31 -0.39 -10.54
CA SER A 653 -3.50 0.27 -11.57
C SER A 653 -4.40 0.87 -12.65
N PRO A 654 -4.39 2.20 -12.86
CA PRO A 654 -5.07 2.81 -13.99
C PRO A 654 -4.46 2.33 -15.31
N PRO A 655 -5.22 2.37 -16.43
CA PRO A 655 -4.69 2.12 -17.75
C PRO A 655 -3.42 2.95 -18.01
N THR A 656 -2.36 2.29 -18.46
CA THR A 656 -1.11 2.97 -18.78
C THR A 656 -1.32 3.92 -19.94
N ILE A 657 -1.19 5.21 -19.68
CA ILE A 657 -1.22 6.26 -20.70
C ILE A 657 0.10 6.28 -21.48
N ARG A 658 0.07 6.82 -22.71
CA ARG A 658 1.32 7.16 -23.42
C ARG A 658 2.12 8.16 -22.61
N HIS A 659 3.33 7.78 -22.21
CA HIS A 659 4.15 8.63 -21.34
C HIS A 659 5.64 8.57 -21.69
N GLN A 660 6.35 9.64 -21.32
CA GLN A 660 7.80 9.68 -21.24
C GLN A 660 8.19 10.15 -19.84
N LYS A 661 9.02 9.36 -19.13
CA LYS A 661 9.39 9.61 -17.73
C LYS A 661 8.17 9.81 -16.80
N GLY A 662 7.09 9.08 -17.06
CA GLY A 662 5.82 9.17 -16.30
C GLY A 662 4.95 10.39 -16.63
N LYS A 663 5.39 11.29 -17.53
CA LYS A 663 4.59 12.44 -17.97
C LYS A 663 3.82 12.10 -19.26
N PRO A 664 2.55 12.51 -19.40
CA PRO A 664 1.78 12.28 -20.62
C PRO A 664 2.49 12.81 -21.87
N VAL A 665 2.50 12.03 -22.95
CA VAL A 665 2.99 12.50 -24.27
C VAL A 665 1.88 13.35 -24.92
N PRO A 666 2.17 14.57 -25.40
CA PRO A 666 1.20 15.39 -26.12
C PRO A 666 0.69 14.68 -27.38
N ARG A 667 -0.62 14.69 -27.65
CA ARG A 667 -1.18 14.13 -28.88
C ARG A 667 -0.83 15.04 -30.07
N VAL A 668 0.07 14.57 -30.93
CA VAL A 668 0.60 15.31 -32.09
C VAL A 668 -0.39 15.32 -33.27
N GLU A 669 -1.53 14.62 -33.19
CA GLU A 669 -2.58 14.70 -34.21
C GLU A 669 -3.18 16.13 -34.34
N GLU A 670 -3.05 16.99 -33.31
CA GLU A 670 -3.34 18.44 -33.39
C GLU A 670 -2.20 19.27 -34.01
N LEU A 671 -1.04 18.66 -34.29
CA LEU A 671 0.19 19.29 -34.80
C LEU A 671 0.53 18.87 -36.25
N ILE A 672 -0.06 17.79 -36.77
CA ILE A 672 0.21 17.31 -38.14
C ILE A 672 -0.63 18.10 -39.15
N GLY A 673 0.05 19.01 -39.86
CA GLY A 673 -0.52 19.93 -40.85
C GLY A 673 0.19 21.29 -40.91
N LYS A 674 1.06 21.62 -39.93
CA LYS A 674 1.84 22.86 -39.89
C LYS A 674 3.33 22.57 -39.84
N VAL A 675 3.94 22.50 -41.03
CA VAL A 675 5.39 22.41 -41.22
C VAL A 675 6.07 23.66 -40.66
N SER A 676 7.22 23.47 -39.99
CA SER A 676 8.11 24.48 -39.41
C SER A 676 7.54 25.26 -38.22
N ILE A 677 7.68 24.70 -37.02
CA ILE A 677 7.50 25.45 -35.79
C ILE A 677 8.64 25.12 -34.81
N SER A 678 9.40 26.14 -34.42
CA SER A 678 10.46 26.06 -33.41
C SER A 678 9.93 25.55 -32.06
N VAL A 679 10.81 25.12 -31.15
CA VAL A 679 10.45 24.68 -29.78
C VAL A 679 9.51 25.69 -29.08
N ALA A 680 9.69 26.99 -29.35
CA ALA A 680 8.85 28.07 -28.82
C ALA A 680 7.40 28.05 -29.34
N GLY A 681 7.16 27.61 -30.58
CA GLY A 681 5.80 27.50 -31.11
C GLY A 681 5.13 26.16 -30.83
N ARG A 682 5.88 25.09 -30.48
CA ARG A 682 5.32 23.88 -29.86
C ARG A 682 4.69 24.19 -28.49
N LEU A 683 5.30 25.09 -27.72
CA LEU A 683 4.79 25.55 -26.42
C LEU A 683 3.47 26.34 -26.52
N ARG A 684 3.24 27.08 -27.62
CA ARG A 684 2.05 27.93 -27.78
C ARG A 684 0.77 27.17 -28.13
N LEU A 685 0.85 25.99 -28.73
CA LEU A 685 -0.33 25.18 -29.11
C LEU A 685 -0.89 24.36 -27.95
N ILE A 686 -0.02 23.87 -27.05
CA ILE A 686 -0.41 23.11 -25.85
C ILE A 686 -1.32 23.93 -24.90
N LEU A 687 -1.24 25.26 -24.95
CA LEU A 687 -1.96 26.17 -24.05
C LEU A 687 -3.43 26.45 -24.40
N LYS A 688 -3.98 25.90 -25.49
CA LYS A 688 -5.33 26.26 -25.98
C LYS A 688 -6.47 25.29 -25.62
N ASN A 689 -6.18 24.09 -25.11
CA ASN A 689 -7.18 23.03 -24.90
C ASN A 689 -7.23 22.49 -23.45
N GLU A 690 -7.10 23.37 -22.44
CA GLU A 690 -7.40 22.97 -21.05
C GLU A 690 -8.89 23.23 -20.75
N THR A 691 -9.75 22.31 -21.17
CA THR A 691 -11.06 22.17 -20.53
C THR A 691 -10.85 21.72 -19.09
N LEU A 692 -11.27 22.54 -18.12
CA LEU A 692 -11.36 22.15 -16.70
C LEU A 692 -12.15 20.85 -16.59
N CYS A 693 -11.45 19.75 -16.29
CA CYS A 693 -12.10 18.47 -16.05
C CYS A 693 -12.73 18.52 -14.65
N VAL A 694 -14.06 18.48 -14.58
CA VAL A 694 -14.77 18.39 -13.31
C VAL A 694 -14.46 17.01 -12.70
N PRO A 695 -14.03 16.91 -11.42
CA PRO A 695 -13.72 15.63 -10.81
C PRO A 695 -14.95 14.70 -10.84
N GLN A 696 -14.85 13.59 -11.56
CA GLN A 696 -15.91 12.59 -11.60
C GLN A 696 -15.90 11.82 -10.28
N ARG A 697 -17.03 11.82 -9.57
CA ARG A 697 -17.23 11.04 -8.36
C ARG A 697 -17.85 9.70 -8.70
N ASN A 698 -17.21 8.63 -8.25
CA ASN A 698 -17.59 7.26 -8.53
C ASN A 698 -18.29 6.65 -7.31
N VAL A 699 -19.39 5.95 -7.56
CA VAL A 699 -20.16 5.22 -6.55
C VAL A 699 -20.36 3.77 -7.01
N PRO A 700 -20.46 2.80 -6.08
CA PRO A 700 -20.77 1.42 -6.42
C PRO A 700 -22.06 1.30 -7.22
N LYS A 701 -22.00 0.70 -8.42
CA LYS A 701 -23.17 0.38 -9.26
C LYS A 701 -23.60 -1.08 -9.17
N LYS A 702 -22.80 -1.90 -8.48
CA LYS A 702 -23.03 -3.33 -8.24
C LYS A 702 -22.70 -3.64 -6.77
N PRO A 703 -23.22 -4.74 -6.20
CA PRO A 703 -22.78 -5.17 -4.87
C PRO A 703 -21.26 -5.37 -4.84
N ILE A 704 -20.62 -4.89 -3.77
CA ILE A 704 -19.20 -5.13 -3.53
C ILE A 704 -19.02 -6.63 -3.25
N PRO A 705 -18.17 -7.36 -3.99
CA PRO A 705 -17.95 -8.78 -3.75
C PRO A 705 -17.32 -9.01 -2.37
N ASN A 706 -17.77 -10.05 -1.68
CA ASN A 706 -17.14 -10.57 -0.48
C ASN A 706 -15.99 -11.51 -0.88
N VAL A 707 -15.13 -11.91 0.08
CA VAL A 707 -14.05 -12.87 -0.17
C VAL A 707 -14.58 -14.18 -0.78
N LYS A 708 -15.68 -14.72 -0.25
CA LYS A 708 -16.32 -15.95 -0.77
C LYS A 708 -16.69 -15.86 -2.26
N ASP A 709 -17.02 -14.67 -2.77
CA ASP A 709 -17.52 -14.49 -4.13
C ASP A 709 -16.41 -14.51 -5.17
N VAL A 710 -15.15 -14.33 -4.74
CA VAL A 710 -13.97 -14.34 -5.60
C VAL A 710 -13.18 -15.65 -5.54
N ILE A 711 -13.47 -16.53 -4.57
CA ILE A 711 -12.77 -17.82 -4.46
C ILE A 711 -12.96 -18.64 -5.75
N ALA A 712 -11.87 -19.24 -6.25
CA ALA A 712 -11.84 -20.14 -7.41
C ALA A 712 -12.27 -19.54 -8.76
N ARG A 713 -12.46 -18.21 -8.87
CA ARG A 713 -12.91 -17.56 -10.12
C ARG A 713 -11.94 -17.71 -11.30
N ALA A 714 -10.65 -17.95 -11.06
CA ALA A 714 -9.67 -18.15 -12.13
C ALA A 714 -9.67 -19.57 -12.70
N LEU A 715 -10.26 -20.57 -12.02
CA LEU A 715 -10.16 -21.97 -12.44
C LEU A 715 -10.76 -22.24 -13.82
N LYS A 716 -11.79 -21.48 -14.23
CA LYS A 716 -12.40 -21.58 -15.56
C LYS A 716 -11.45 -21.23 -16.71
N HIS A 717 -10.33 -20.57 -16.42
CA HIS A 717 -9.31 -20.18 -17.40
C HIS A 717 -8.10 -21.14 -17.43
N ILE A 718 -8.10 -22.19 -16.60
CA ILE A 718 -6.98 -23.12 -16.45
C ILE A 718 -7.39 -24.49 -16.99
N GLY A 719 -6.77 -24.91 -18.10
CA GLY A 719 -7.14 -26.10 -18.86
C GLY A 719 -5.94 -26.88 -19.39
N ALA A 720 -6.19 -27.99 -20.08
CA ALA A 720 -5.15 -28.67 -20.85
C ALA A 720 -4.71 -27.82 -22.05
N TYR A 721 -3.50 -28.05 -22.56
CA TYR A 721 -2.99 -27.31 -23.72
C TYR A 721 -3.89 -27.46 -24.97
N GLN A 722 -4.51 -28.64 -25.15
CA GLN A 722 -5.41 -28.91 -26.27
C GLN A 722 -6.73 -28.12 -26.22
N GLU A 723 -7.07 -27.54 -25.06
CA GLU A 723 -8.24 -26.66 -24.90
C GLU A 723 -7.94 -25.21 -25.32
N LEU A 724 -6.68 -24.87 -25.61
CA LEU A 724 -6.26 -23.54 -26.04
C LEU A 724 -6.45 -23.40 -27.55
N ASP A 725 -7.10 -22.31 -27.97
CA ASP A 725 -7.33 -22.01 -29.38
C ASP A 725 -6.02 -21.63 -30.07
N ASN A 726 -5.56 -22.49 -30.99
CA ASN A 726 -4.34 -22.24 -31.76
C ASN A 726 -4.60 -21.45 -33.07
N THR A 727 -5.84 -21.07 -33.33
CA THR A 727 -6.27 -20.25 -34.47
C THR A 727 -6.38 -18.77 -34.09
N GLU A 728 -6.72 -18.45 -32.83
CA GLU A 728 -6.75 -17.09 -32.29
C GLU A 728 -5.35 -16.57 -31.90
N GLN A 729 -4.46 -16.46 -32.89
CA GLN A 729 -3.09 -16.01 -32.68
C GLN A 729 -2.99 -14.48 -32.47
N VAL A 730 -1.91 -14.05 -31.83
CA VAL A 730 -1.60 -12.63 -31.58
C VAL A 730 -0.29 -12.22 -32.25
N GLN A 731 -0.08 -10.91 -32.38
CA GLN A 731 1.19 -10.30 -32.77
C GLN A 731 1.54 -9.15 -31.81
N ALA A 732 2.84 -8.87 -31.66
CA ALA A 732 3.27 -7.73 -30.87
C ALA A 732 2.98 -6.42 -31.61
N LEU A 733 2.64 -5.37 -30.86
CA LEU A 733 2.52 -4.00 -31.32
C LEU A 733 3.31 -3.11 -30.37
N ILE A 734 4.22 -2.30 -30.91
CA ILE A 734 5.04 -1.36 -30.13
C ILE A 734 4.48 0.05 -30.30
N ASP A 735 4.32 0.76 -29.20
CA ASP A 735 4.02 2.19 -29.21
C ASP A 735 5.33 3.00 -29.29
N PRO A 736 5.63 3.65 -30.43
CA PRO A 736 6.89 4.37 -30.60
C PRO A 736 7.03 5.57 -29.65
N GLU A 737 5.92 6.17 -29.19
CA GLU A 737 5.93 7.33 -28.29
C GLU A 737 6.31 6.94 -26.85
N MET A 738 6.09 5.68 -26.48
CA MET A 738 6.50 5.12 -25.19
C MET A 738 7.88 4.46 -25.25
N CYS A 739 8.45 4.30 -26.44
CA CYS A 739 9.73 3.65 -26.62
C CYS A 739 10.86 4.49 -25.97
N VAL A 740 11.85 3.79 -25.40
CA VAL A 740 13.09 4.39 -24.89
C VAL A 740 14.32 3.88 -25.65
N ASN A 741 14.10 3.35 -26.86
CA ASN A 741 15.15 3.05 -27.86
C ASN A 741 16.23 2.04 -27.40
N CYS A 742 15.94 1.22 -26.38
CA CYS A 742 16.94 0.32 -25.78
C CYS A 742 17.30 -0.92 -26.62
N GLY A 743 16.54 -1.21 -27.68
CA GLY A 743 16.78 -2.38 -28.55
C GLY A 743 16.56 -3.76 -27.91
N LYS A 744 16.11 -3.86 -26.64
CA LYS A 744 15.94 -5.16 -25.96
C LYS A 744 14.95 -6.08 -26.66
N CYS A 745 13.84 -5.54 -27.15
CA CYS A 745 12.85 -6.29 -27.93
C CYS A 745 13.47 -6.88 -29.19
N TYR A 746 14.26 -6.08 -29.92
CA TYR A 746 15.01 -6.51 -31.11
C TYR A 746 16.00 -7.64 -30.79
N MET A 747 16.88 -7.45 -29.81
CA MET A 747 17.87 -8.45 -29.41
C MET A 747 17.23 -9.78 -28.99
N THR A 748 16.19 -9.72 -28.15
CA THR A 748 15.48 -10.93 -27.71
C THR A 748 14.76 -11.63 -28.86
N CYS A 749 14.19 -10.89 -29.82
CA CYS A 749 13.57 -11.52 -30.98
C CYS A 749 14.61 -12.14 -31.93
N ASN A 750 15.81 -11.56 -32.02
CA ASN A 750 16.87 -12.10 -32.85
C ASN A 750 17.49 -13.37 -32.28
N ASP A 751 17.90 -13.34 -31.02
CA ASP A 751 18.73 -14.41 -30.46
C ASP A 751 17.91 -15.40 -29.62
N SER A 752 16.61 -15.14 -29.46
CA SER A 752 15.69 -16.01 -28.71
C SER A 752 14.30 -16.10 -29.37
N GLY A 753 14.18 -15.71 -30.63
CA GLY A 753 12.91 -15.63 -31.33
C GLY A 753 13.01 -15.90 -32.84
N TYR A 754 12.38 -15.02 -33.62
CA TYR A 754 12.07 -15.24 -35.03
C TYR A 754 12.61 -14.15 -35.96
N GLN A 755 13.54 -13.32 -35.47
CA GLN A 755 14.15 -12.20 -36.21
C GLN A 755 13.07 -11.31 -36.87
N ALA A 756 11.97 -11.12 -36.13
CA ALA A 756 10.74 -10.49 -36.62
C ALA A 756 10.62 -9.01 -36.24
N ILE A 757 11.72 -8.38 -35.83
CA ILE A 757 11.77 -6.97 -35.45
C ILE A 757 12.89 -6.33 -36.26
N LYS A 758 12.60 -5.25 -36.97
CA LYS A 758 13.62 -4.36 -37.54
C LYS A 758 13.94 -3.29 -36.51
N PHE A 759 15.21 -2.93 -36.39
CA PHE A 759 15.66 -1.85 -35.52
C PHE A 759 16.33 -0.80 -36.39
N ASP A 760 15.72 0.38 -36.46
CA ASP A 760 16.19 1.45 -37.33
C ASP A 760 17.55 1.98 -36.86
N PRO A 761 18.58 2.07 -37.72
CA PRO A 761 19.93 2.42 -37.32
C PRO A 761 20.10 3.89 -36.92
N GLU A 762 19.20 4.78 -37.35
CA GLU A 762 19.32 6.22 -37.08
C GLU A 762 18.46 6.64 -35.88
N THR A 763 17.20 6.20 -35.86
CA THR A 763 16.21 6.56 -34.83
C THR A 763 16.21 5.57 -33.66
N HIS A 764 16.80 4.39 -33.83
CA HIS A 764 16.75 3.30 -32.85
C HIS A 764 15.31 2.93 -32.46
N LEU A 765 14.36 3.09 -33.39
CA LEU A 765 12.97 2.67 -33.19
C LEU A 765 12.77 1.23 -33.71
N PRO A 766 12.17 0.34 -32.89
CA PRO A 766 11.85 -1.01 -33.32
C PRO A 766 10.52 -1.07 -34.09
N VAL A 767 10.48 -1.86 -35.16
CA VAL A 767 9.28 -2.11 -35.98
C VAL A 767 9.01 -3.62 -36.06
N ILE A 768 7.80 -4.03 -35.69
CA ILE A 768 7.37 -5.43 -35.77
C ILE A 768 7.07 -5.79 -37.23
N MET A 769 7.62 -6.91 -37.70
CA MET A 769 7.39 -7.47 -39.04
C MET A 769 6.27 -8.51 -39.01
N ASP A 770 5.62 -8.78 -40.15
CA ASP A 770 4.54 -9.79 -40.27
C ASP A 770 4.99 -11.22 -39.92
N SER A 771 6.30 -11.46 -39.97
CA SER A 771 6.94 -12.70 -39.52
C SER A 771 6.86 -12.95 -38.00
N CYS A 772 6.27 -12.02 -37.24
CA CYS A 772 5.99 -12.15 -35.81
C CYS A 772 5.06 -13.34 -35.54
N THR A 773 5.40 -14.13 -34.53
CA THR A 773 4.66 -15.34 -34.14
C THR A 773 3.85 -15.18 -32.86
N GLY A 774 3.83 -13.99 -32.26
CA GLY A 774 3.09 -13.77 -31.02
C GLY A 774 3.73 -14.37 -29.76
N CYS A 775 5.00 -14.79 -29.79
CA CYS A 775 5.64 -15.48 -28.66
C CYS A 775 5.78 -14.63 -27.36
N THR A 776 5.51 -13.33 -27.42
CA THR A 776 5.44 -12.41 -26.25
C THR A 776 6.78 -12.12 -25.53
N LEU A 777 7.90 -12.72 -25.97
CA LEU A 777 9.21 -12.45 -25.34
C LEU A 777 9.62 -10.97 -25.40
N CYS A 778 9.36 -10.27 -26.51
CA CYS A 778 9.70 -8.85 -26.64
C CYS A 778 8.97 -7.97 -25.61
N LEU A 779 7.68 -8.23 -25.36
CA LEU A 779 6.90 -7.58 -24.32
C LEU A 779 7.48 -7.88 -22.93
N SER A 780 7.81 -9.15 -22.69
CA SER A 780 8.29 -9.63 -21.38
C SER A 780 9.62 -9.02 -20.93
N VAL A 781 10.45 -8.52 -21.87
CA VAL A 781 11.76 -7.89 -21.59
C VAL A 781 11.75 -6.37 -21.73
N CYS A 782 10.62 -5.79 -22.13
CA CYS A 782 10.52 -4.34 -22.33
C CYS A 782 10.59 -3.63 -20.97
N PRO A 783 11.45 -2.59 -20.81
CA PRO A 783 11.57 -1.90 -19.53
C PRO A 783 10.41 -0.92 -19.25
N ILE A 784 9.55 -0.68 -20.23
CA ILE A 784 8.41 0.25 -20.13
C ILE A 784 7.12 -0.56 -20.17
N ILE A 785 6.37 -0.50 -19.07
CA ILE A 785 5.06 -1.18 -18.93
C ILE A 785 4.15 -0.73 -20.09
N ASP A 786 3.48 -1.69 -20.71
CA ASP A 786 2.51 -1.50 -21.82
C ASP A 786 3.00 -0.77 -23.09
N CYS A 787 4.30 -0.47 -23.19
CA CYS A 787 4.92 0.04 -24.42
C CYS A 787 4.78 -0.98 -25.57
N ILE A 788 4.80 -2.28 -25.24
CA ILE A 788 4.49 -3.36 -26.18
C ILE A 788 3.21 -4.04 -25.72
N LYS A 789 2.26 -4.22 -26.62
CA LYS A 789 1.00 -4.95 -26.39
C LYS A 789 0.90 -6.14 -27.34
N MET A 790 0.15 -7.16 -26.93
CA MET A 790 -0.23 -8.26 -27.81
C MET A 790 -1.61 -7.96 -28.38
N VAL A 791 -1.74 -7.94 -29.70
CA VAL A 791 -3.00 -7.66 -30.41
C VAL A 791 -3.36 -8.84 -31.30
N THR A 792 -4.65 -9.05 -31.56
CA THR A 792 -5.11 -10.13 -32.44
C THR A 792 -4.44 -10.03 -33.81
N ARG A 793 -3.92 -11.16 -34.30
CA ARG A 793 -3.29 -11.22 -35.61
C ARG A 793 -4.36 -11.05 -36.69
N THR A 794 -4.14 -10.12 -37.62
CA THR A 794 -5.07 -9.83 -38.73
C THR A 794 -4.76 -10.62 -39.99
N THR A 795 -3.58 -11.25 -40.07
CA THR A 795 -3.14 -12.10 -41.17
C THR A 795 -3.20 -13.58 -40.76
N PRO A 796 -3.47 -14.53 -41.68
CA PRO A 796 -3.44 -15.95 -41.35
C PRO A 796 -2.12 -16.37 -40.71
N TYR A 797 -2.18 -17.14 -39.63
CA TYR A 797 -0.98 -17.69 -39.03
C TYR A 797 -0.56 -18.98 -39.75
N VAL A 798 0.67 -19.00 -40.27
CA VAL A 798 1.27 -20.19 -40.88
C VAL A 798 2.53 -20.54 -40.09
N PRO A 799 2.52 -21.67 -39.34
CA PRO A 799 3.70 -22.09 -38.59
C PRO A 799 4.90 -22.30 -39.53
N LYS A 800 6.05 -21.70 -39.18
CA LYS A 800 7.30 -21.89 -39.92
C LYS A 800 7.84 -23.29 -39.66
N ARG A 801 7.73 -24.19 -40.64
CA ARG A 801 8.20 -25.59 -40.55
C ARG A 801 9.66 -25.78 -40.98
N GLY A 802 10.32 -24.74 -41.48
CA GLY A 802 11.69 -24.79 -42.00
C GLY A 802 11.80 -25.44 -43.38
N LEU A 803 11.16 -26.60 -43.58
CA LEU A 803 11.04 -27.31 -44.84
C LEU A 803 9.55 -27.54 -45.21
N PRO A 804 9.22 -27.71 -46.50
CA PRO A 804 7.88 -28.12 -46.91
C PRO A 804 7.47 -29.43 -46.24
N VAL A 805 6.25 -29.50 -45.72
CA VAL A 805 5.67 -30.75 -45.24
C VAL A 805 5.09 -31.45 -46.46
N ASN A 806 5.83 -32.42 -47.01
CA ASN A 806 5.26 -33.30 -48.02
C ASN A 806 4.16 -34.14 -47.35
N PRO A 807 2.97 -34.29 -47.97
CA PRO A 807 2.00 -35.27 -47.49
C PRO A 807 2.70 -36.63 -47.51
N VAL A 808 2.73 -37.30 -46.36
CA VAL A 808 3.24 -38.67 -46.27
C VAL A 808 2.35 -39.53 -47.18
N CYS A 809 2.96 -40.19 -48.17
CA CYS A 809 2.30 -41.19 -49.02
C CYS A 809 1.75 -42.35 -48.19
#